data_AF-A0A0F8FRW5-F1
#
_entry.id   AF-A0A0F8FRW5-F1
#
_cell.length_a   1.000
_cell.length_b   1.000
_cell.length_c   1.000
_cell.angle_alpha   90.00
_cell.angle_beta   90.00
_cell.angle_gamma   90.00
#
_symmetry.space_group_name_H-M   'P 1'
#
loop_
_entity.id
_entity.type
_entity.pdbx_description
1 polymer ?
#
loop_
_entity_poly.entity_id
_entity_poly.type
_entity_poly.pdbx_seq_one_letter_code
_entity_poly.pdbx_strand_id
1 'polypeptide(L)'
;MIAMLKRELGVLFLVGCLIITSAPVASCRSPAPIIYVAGDGSGDFNCDGKDDHVQINQALKFVADNSAYTTVHLKGPFTYVIDDTLLIGSNTILEGDSNAVIKLTNNAGWETMKPLIQQMSSSGNNNITIRGFEVNVNHDGNSELAKGKGYYNVIYFLYTSNVTVHDMYMHDGHGDGLRIKYGSNIKFYNNTIDKLGHDGLFAIECSNVEAWNNRITCRTNSALRVWNTNNVKFHDNFIDSFYHWSAGGPGIQVERSSGDMNNIKIYDNVITNTYGPGIWLIGTAGAYDKSLSSVHICHNIFYDSGTNPSIEWVGGVLGSGFHNVLVENNVFDGVHNAAVVNMYSTDTNAGPSGTGFTTTVRNNIIVNTVPRTKNSAGTGYGVINHLPSSHTIVLENNCLYNNAAGNYKNVKSTTDIYADPLFAGQSLHDYHLKSVAGHWSGTKWVKDSVSSPCIDAGNPSSDYSKEPEDNGNRINIGRYGNTIYASLSGTAPEVIPEDPVPQDPVVFKVSDNRLRESSPDAVYRDSTFIDVGGMNNARYRDVMWFDLSEYTNPSEIDNATLSLYWYYPAGSTRPDDTIVEVYRPASSWNSSYVSWNKKDKNVAWKNAGGDWYDKKGVLQGSTPYATITFKGSTLPDNRYYELDVTELVKEYV
;
A
#
# COMPACT_ATOMS: atom_id res chain seq x y z
N MET A 1 1.54 -84.37 20.04
CA MET A 1 0.07 -84.34 20.18
C MET A 1 -0.45 -83.13 19.42
N ILE A 2 -1.58 -83.32 18.78
CA ILE A 2 -2.17 -82.55 17.67
C ILE A 2 -2.59 -81.12 18.08
N ALA A 3 -2.30 -80.11 17.25
CA ALA A 3 -3.30 -79.30 16.52
C ALA A 3 -2.68 -78.03 15.88
N MET A 4 -2.69 -78.01 14.55
CA MET A 4 -2.71 -76.79 13.73
C MET A 4 -4.05 -76.06 13.93
N LEU A 5 -4.11 -74.73 13.80
CA LEU A 5 -4.56 -74.03 12.57
C LEU A 5 -4.74 -72.50 12.75
N LYS A 6 -4.39 -71.81 11.64
CA LYS A 6 -4.91 -70.54 11.09
C LYS A 6 -4.11 -69.24 11.27
N ARG A 7 -3.49 -68.88 10.14
CA ARG A 7 -3.20 -67.52 9.63
C ARG A 7 -4.46 -66.66 9.65
N GLU A 8 -4.29 -65.34 9.86
CA GLU A 8 -4.86 -64.30 8.99
C GLU A 8 -3.90 -63.11 8.83
N LEU A 9 -4.07 -62.43 7.70
CA LEU A 9 -3.26 -61.38 7.09
C LEU A 9 -3.12 -60.10 7.96
N GLY A 10 -1.91 -59.53 7.99
CA GLY A 10 -1.69 -58.12 8.25
C GLY A 10 -0.77 -57.56 7.18
N VAL A 11 -1.33 -56.81 6.22
CA VAL A 11 -0.64 -56.24 5.07
C VAL A 11 0.38 -55.19 5.51
N LEU A 12 1.58 -55.30 4.97
CA LEU A 12 2.65 -54.32 5.01
C LEU A 12 2.27 -53.13 4.10
N PHE A 13 2.18 -51.91 4.65
CA PHE A 13 2.14 -50.68 3.86
C PHE A 13 3.32 -49.81 4.30
N LEU A 14 4.48 -50.07 3.69
CA LEU A 14 5.67 -49.21 3.77
C LEU A 14 5.65 -48.32 2.53
N VAL A 15 5.11 -47.11 2.68
CA VAL A 15 5.31 -46.04 1.68
C VAL A 15 6.75 -45.60 1.81
N GLY A 16 7.61 -46.15 0.95
CA GLY A 16 8.95 -45.62 0.72
C GLY A 16 8.84 -44.25 0.07
N CYS A 17 8.83 -43.18 0.86
CA CYS A 17 9.24 -41.88 0.37
C CYS A 17 10.76 -41.94 0.17
N LEU A 18 11.18 -42.14 -1.09
CA LEU A 18 12.50 -41.73 -1.57
C LEU A 18 12.56 -40.20 -1.43
N ILE A 19 12.93 -39.72 -0.25
CA ILE A 19 13.41 -38.34 -0.11
C ILE A 19 14.80 -38.34 -0.74
N ILE A 20 14.86 -37.86 -1.98
CA ILE A 20 16.10 -37.37 -2.56
C ILE A 20 16.50 -36.23 -1.64
N THR A 21 17.42 -36.47 -0.71
CA THR A 21 18.10 -35.42 0.03
C THR A 21 19.00 -34.70 -0.96
N SER A 22 18.42 -33.80 -1.75
CA SER A 22 19.18 -32.63 -2.17
C SER A 22 19.42 -31.83 -0.91
N ALA A 23 20.56 -32.10 -0.26
CA ALA A 23 21.12 -31.16 0.70
C ALA A 23 21.05 -29.77 0.03
N PRO A 24 20.43 -28.75 0.66
CA PRO A 24 20.65 -27.40 0.22
C PRO A 24 22.13 -27.17 0.47
N VAL A 25 22.92 -27.24 -0.60
CA VAL A 25 24.18 -26.55 -0.64
C VAL A 25 23.76 -25.10 -0.41
N ALA A 26 23.87 -24.64 0.83
CA ALA A 26 23.87 -23.24 1.16
C ALA A 26 25.08 -22.67 0.40
N SER A 27 24.84 -22.36 -0.87
CA SER A 27 25.73 -21.55 -1.64
C SER A 27 25.66 -20.22 -0.93
N CYS A 28 26.65 -19.97 -0.08
CA CYS A 28 27.03 -18.64 0.38
C CYS A 28 27.35 -17.83 -0.88
N ARG A 29 26.31 -17.48 -1.66
CA ARG A 29 26.45 -16.58 -2.78
C ARG A 29 26.59 -15.23 -2.12
N SER A 30 27.79 -14.68 -2.20
CA SER A 30 27.99 -13.23 -2.13
C SER A 30 26.86 -12.56 -2.94
N PRO A 31 26.33 -11.41 -2.48
CA PRO A 31 25.35 -10.67 -3.29
C PRO A 31 25.87 -10.54 -4.71
N ALA A 32 24.98 -10.76 -5.68
CA ALA A 32 25.33 -10.73 -7.09
C ALA A 32 26.10 -9.42 -7.36
N PRO A 33 27.28 -9.48 -8.01
CA PRO A 33 28.04 -8.27 -8.26
C PRO A 33 27.19 -7.27 -9.06
N ILE A 34 27.40 -5.99 -8.77
CA ILE A 34 26.67 -4.87 -9.37
C ILE A 34 27.50 -4.36 -10.55
N ILE A 35 26.83 -4.09 -11.67
CA ILE A 35 27.42 -3.37 -12.80
C ILE A 35 27.12 -1.88 -12.64
N TYR A 36 28.16 -1.05 -12.60
CA TYR A 36 28.01 0.39 -12.47
C TYR A 36 28.11 1.10 -13.81
N VAL A 37 27.20 2.04 -14.04
CA VAL A 37 27.26 2.98 -15.17
C VAL A 37 27.51 4.39 -14.62
N ALA A 38 28.49 5.12 -15.16
CA ALA A 38 28.90 6.43 -14.65
C ALA A 38 29.25 7.43 -15.75
N GLY A 39 29.17 8.73 -15.46
CA GLY A 39 29.54 9.82 -16.38
C GLY A 39 30.98 10.35 -16.21
N ASP A 40 31.73 9.87 -15.21
CA ASP A 40 33.05 10.40 -14.83
C ASP A 40 34.21 9.41 -15.00
N GLY A 41 33.96 8.25 -15.61
CA GLY A 41 34.97 7.19 -15.75
C GLY A 41 35.05 6.21 -14.57
N SER A 42 34.22 6.38 -13.52
CA SER A 42 34.24 5.50 -12.34
C SER A 42 33.36 4.25 -12.44
N GLY A 43 32.66 4.05 -13.57
CA GLY A 43 31.79 2.89 -13.81
C GLY A 43 32.49 1.77 -14.57
N ASP A 44 31.86 0.60 -14.59
CA ASP A 44 32.23 -0.50 -15.47
C ASP A 44 31.91 -0.15 -16.94
N PHE A 45 30.82 0.61 -17.13
CA PHE A 45 30.43 1.23 -18.39
C PHE A 45 30.36 2.74 -18.20
N ASN A 46 30.97 3.51 -19.12
CA ASN A 46 31.18 4.94 -18.93
C ASN A 46 30.51 5.76 -20.03
N CYS A 47 29.55 6.57 -19.62
CA CYS A 47 28.73 7.48 -20.40
C CYS A 47 29.42 8.85 -20.53
N ASP A 48 29.08 9.60 -21.58
CA ASP A 48 29.64 10.94 -21.81
C ASP A 48 28.56 12.03 -21.92
N GLY A 49 27.30 11.69 -21.61
CA GLY A 49 26.16 12.59 -21.68
C GLY A 49 25.54 12.66 -23.07
N LYS A 50 25.89 11.74 -23.97
CA LYS A 50 25.46 11.70 -25.38
C LYS A 50 25.24 10.24 -25.76
N ASP A 51 24.08 9.94 -26.34
CA ASP A 51 23.76 8.59 -26.81
C ASP A 51 24.02 7.50 -25.75
N ASP A 52 23.80 7.82 -24.47
CA ASP A 52 24.19 7.00 -23.31
C ASP A 52 23.41 5.67 -23.25
N HIS A 53 22.34 5.56 -24.04
CA HIS A 53 21.63 4.31 -24.29
C HIS A 53 22.58 3.20 -24.77
N VAL A 54 23.68 3.53 -25.46
CA VAL A 54 24.67 2.55 -25.94
C VAL A 54 25.32 1.84 -24.76
N GLN A 55 25.91 2.59 -23.81
CA GLN A 55 26.63 2.02 -22.68
C GLN A 55 25.67 1.39 -21.65
N ILE A 56 24.50 2.00 -21.44
CA ILE A 56 23.48 1.42 -20.56
C ILE A 56 22.97 0.09 -21.14
N ASN A 57 22.74 -0.02 -22.45
CA ASN A 57 22.35 -1.28 -23.09
C ASN A 57 23.46 -2.33 -23.04
N GLN A 58 24.73 -1.93 -23.13
CA GLN A 58 25.85 -2.86 -22.92
C GLN A 58 25.84 -3.44 -21.50
N ALA A 59 25.60 -2.61 -20.49
CA ALA A 59 25.47 -3.05 -19.10
C ALA A 59 24.27 -3.98 -18.88
N LEU A 60 23.08 -3.61 -19.39
CA LEU A 60 21.87 -4.43 -19.29
C LEU A 60 22.02 -5.76 -20.02
N LYS A 61 22.62 -5.76 -21.22
CA LYS A 61 22.93 -6.98 -21.96
C LYS A 61 23.91 -7.86 -21.21
N PHE A 62 24.94 -7.27 -20.61
CA PHE A 62 25.90 -8.03 -19.81
C PHE A 62 25.20 -8.74 -18.65
N VAL A 63 24.34 -8.04 -17.89
CA VAL A 63 23.57 -8.66 -16.80
C VAL A 63 22.64 -9.76 -17.33
N ALA A 64 21.95 -9.52 -18.44
CA ALA A 64 21.05 -10.52 -19.03
C ALA A 64 21.76 -11.80 -19.52
N ASP A 65 22.99 -11.68 -20.03
CA ASP A 65 23.79 -12.81 -20.52
C ASP A 65 24.55 -13.52 -19.40
N ASN A 66 24.70 -12.90 -18.22
CA ASN A 66 25.52 -13.42 -17.12
C ASN A 66 24.70 -13.57 -15.83
N SER A 67 24.19 -14.77 -15.58
CA SER A 67 23.35 -15.10 -14.41
C SER A 67 24.00 -14.91 -13.04
N ALA A 68 25.31 -14.64 -12.98
CA ALA A 68 26.00 -14.25 -11.76
C ALA A 68 25.70 -12.80 -11.33
N TYR A 69 25.26 -11.96 -12.27
CA TYR A 69 24.91 -10.56 -12.05
C TYR A 69 23.40 -10.40 -12.13
N THR A 70 22.86 -9.46 -11.35
CA THR A 70 21.42 -9.15 -11.39
C THR A 70 21.14 -7.67 -11.47
N THR A 71 22.16 -6.80 -11.36
CA THR A 71 21.94 -5.37 -11.09
C THR A 71 22.78 -4.50 -12.01
N VAL A 72 22.13 -3.51 -12.63
CA VAL A 72 22.75 -2.35 -13.26
C VAL A 72 22.43 -1.13 -12.39
N HIS A 73 23.46 -0.43 -11.94
CA HIS A 73 23.34 0.75 -11.07
C HIS A 73 23.83 2.01 -11.79
N LEU A 74 22.95 3.00 -11.96
CA LEU A 74 23.23 4.31 -12.53
C LEU A 74 23.75 5.25 -11.44
N LYS A 75 25.02 5.65 -11.53
CA LYS A 75 25.61 6.57 -10.54
C LYS A 75 25.10 7.99 -10.71
N GLY A 76 24.83 8.64 -9.60
CA GLY A 76 24.60 10.07 -9.55
C GLY A 76 25.91 10.85 -9.44
N PRO A 77 25.88 12.18 -9.67
CA PRO A 77 24.73 13.01 -10.05
C PRO A 77 24.64 13.18 -11.59
N PHE A 78 24.87 12.13 -12.37
CA PHE A 78 25.01 12.26 -13.82
C PHE A 78 23.65 12.29 -14.53
N THR A 79 23.59 13.03 -15.63
CA THR A 79 22.49 12.96 -16.60
C THR A 79 22.91 12.10 -17.78
N TYR A 80 22.16 11.03 -18.01
CA TYR A 80 22.32 10.08 -19.10
C TYR A 80 21.34 10.45 -20.22
N VAL A 81 21.84 11.02 -21.30
CA VAL A 81 21.02 11.45 -22.43
C VAL A 81 20.83 10.29 -23.40
N ILE A 82 19.58 9.92 -23.65
CA ILE A 82 19.23 8.79 -24.51
C ILE A 82 18.49 9.24 -25.77
N ASP A 83 18.79 8.55 -26.89
CA ASP A 83 18.10 8.66 -28.18
C ASP A 83 17.74 7.27 -28.75
N ASP A 84 17.81 6.23 -27.92
CA ASP A 84 17.21 4.93 -28.21
C ASP A 84 16.71 4.24 -26.92
N THR A 85 15.95 3.18 -27.09
CA THR A 85 15.34 2.39 -26.02
C THR A 85 16.39 1.61 -25.21
N LEU A 86 16.22 1.58 -23.89
CA LEU A 86 16.93 0.72 -22.95
C LEU A 86 16.24 -0.65 -22.89
N LEU A 87 16.99 -1.71 -23.21
CA LEU A 87 16.48 -3.06 -23.29
C LEU A 87 16.83 -3.84 -22.02
N ILE A 88 15.82 -4.26 -21.25
CA ILE A 88 16.00 -4.96 -19.96
C ILE A 88 15.60 -6.44 -20.05
N GLY A 89 16.46 -7.31 -19.51
CA GLY A 89 16.26 -8.76 -19.50
C GLY A 89 15.50 -9.27 -18.27
N SER A 90 15.32 -10.58 -18.18
CA SER A 90 14.76 -11.22 -16.97
C SER A 90 15.74 -11.15 -15.80
N ASN A 91 15.24 -11.28 -14.57
CA ASN A 91 16.05 -11.31 -13.34
C ASN A 91 16.98 -10.11 -13.19
N THR A 92 16.53 -8.94 -13.65
CA THR A 92 17.33 -7.72 -13.73
C THR A 92 16.75 -6.63 -12.83
N ILE A 93 17.62 -5.99 -12.06
CA ILE A 93 17.38 -4.78 -11.30
C ILE A 93 18.08 -3.65 -12.06
N LEU A 94 17.31 -2.67 -12.53
CA LEU A 94 17.84 -1.38 -12.98
C LEU A 94 17.60 -0.37 -11.86
N GLU A 95 18.67 0.04 -11.21
CA GLU A 95 18.60 1.01 -10.12
C GLU A 95 19.57 2.18 -10.35
N GLY A 96 19.47 3.21 -9.51
CA GLY A 96 20.44 4.30 -9.51
C GLY A 96 20.35 5.14 -8.25
N ASP A 97 21.28 6.09 -8.13
CA ASP A 97 21.22 7.13 -7.12
C ASP A 97 20.04 8.08 -7.41
N SER A 98 19.46 8.65 -6.35
CA SER A 98 18.31 9.58 -6.45
C SER A 98 18.54 10.83 -7.32
N ASN A 99 19.80 11.16 -7.61
CA ASN A 99 20.21 12.27 -8.46
C ASN A 99 20.84 11.82 -9.79
N ALA A 100 20.74 10.53 -10.14
CA ALA A 100 20.95 10.04 -11.50
C ALA A 100 19.70 10.35 -12.35
N VAL A 101 19.89 10.88 -13.55
CA VAL A 101 18.79 11.29 -14.43
C VAL A 101 18.90 10.61 -15.79
N ILE A 102 17.91 9.81 -16.19
CA ILE A 102 17.74 9.45 -17.60
C ILE A 102 16.95 10.57 -18.27
N LYS A 103 17.50 11.14 -19.35
CA LYS A 103 16.87 12.23 -20.10
C LYS A 103 16.69 11.88 -21.58
N LEU A 104 15.48 12.02 -22.09
CA LEU A 104 15.22 11.89 -23.53
C LEU A 104 15.79 13.10 -24.29
N THR A 105 16.42 12.86 -25.44
CA THR A 105 16.92 13.95 -26.32
C THR A 105 15.79 14.83 -26.88
N ASN A 106 16.16 15.94 -27.52
CA ASN A 106 15.23 16.83 -28.22
C ASN A 106 14.90 16.28 -29.61
N ASN A 107 13.66 16.48 -30.09
CA ASN A 107 13.19 16.01 -31.40
C ASN A 107 13.56 14.54 -31.65
N ALA A 108 13.39 13.68 -30.65
CA ALA A 108 13.86 12.29 -30.69
C ALA A 108 13.24 11.53 -31.88
N GLY A 109 12.04 11.91 -32.31
CA GLY A 109 11.48 11.44 -33.59
C GLY A 109 11.15 9.94 -33.65
N TRP A 110 11.09 9.26 -32.48
CA TRP A 110 10.75 7.83 -32.43
C TRP A 110 9.30 7.57 -32.82
N GLU A 111 9.06 6.35 -33.33
CA GLU A 111 7.72 5.87 -33.63
C GLU A 111 6.84 5.73 -32.37
N THR A 112 5.53 5.79 -32.57
CA THR A 112 4.55 5.51 -31.50
C THR A 112 4.79 4.14 -30.87
N MET A 113 4.56 4.01 -29.57
CA MET A 113 4.72 2.78 -28.79
C MET A 113 6.16 2.29 -28.59
N LYS A 114 7.17 3.04 -29.04
CA LYS A 114 8.57 2.83 -28.65
C LYS A 114 8.84 3.53 -27.30
N PRO A 115 9.09 2.79 -26.20
CA PRO A 115 9.30 3.36 -24.88
C PRO A 115 10.77 3.70 -24.61
N LEU A 116 11.04 4.40 -23.50
CA LEU A 116 12.40 4.59 -23.01
C LEU A 116 12.98 3.28 -22.46
N ILE A 117 12.19 2.47 -21.76
CA ILE A 117 12.59 1.15 -21.23
C ILE A 117 11.63 0.07 -21.77
N GLN A 118 12.20 -0.96 -22.38
CA GLN A 118 11.48 -2.09 -22.99
C GLN A 118 12.10 -3.43 -22.60
N GLN A 119 11.31 -4.48 -22.51
CA GLN A 119 11.80 -5.83 -22.33
C GLN A 119 12.59 -6.30 -23.57
N MET A 120 13.68 -7.04 -23.36
CA MET A 120 14.53 -7.58 -24.46
C MET A 120 13.79 -8.59 -25.35
N SER A 121 12.97 -9.45 -24.74
CA SER A 121 12.28 -10.55 -25.42
C SER A 121 10.86 -10.11 -25.81
N SER A 122 10.51 -10.23 -27.09
CA SER A 122 9.14 -9.97 -27.56
C SER A 122 8.10 -10.91 -26.92
N SER A 123 8.53 -12.06 -26.42
CA SER A 123 7.70 -13.02 -25.68
C SER A 123 7.59 -12.69 -24.18
N GLY A 124 8.19 -11.59 -23.74
CA GLY A 124 8.22 -11.14 -22.35
C GLY A 124 9.49 -11.53 -21.60
N ASN A 125 9.77 -10.75 -20.56
CA ASN A 125 10.80 -11.03 -19.55
C ASN A 125 10.14 -11.05 -18.16
N ASN A 126 10.78 -11.60 -17.14
CA ASN A 126 10.17 -11.71 -15.81
C ASN A 126 11.17 -11.37 -14.71
N ASN A 127 10.65 -11.06 -13.52
CA ASN A 127 11.44 -10.70 -12.33
C ASN A 127 12.29 -9.45 -12.59
N ILE A 128 11.61 -8.33 -12.88
CA ILE A 128 12.23 -7.05 -13.19
C ILE A 128 11.95 -6.07 -12.05
N THR A 129 12.98 -5.37 -11.59
CA THR A 129 12.85 -4.23 -10.66
C THR A 129 13.45 -2.98 -11.29
N ILE A 130 12.74 -1.85 -11.23
CA ILE A 130 13.23 -0.55 -11.67
C ILE A 130 13.04 0.44 -10.51
N ARG A 131 14.11 1.08 -10.03
CA ARG A 131 14.03 1.92 -8.83
C ARG A 131 15.07 3.03 -8.69
N GLY A 132 14.73 4.07 -7.92
CA GLY A 132 15.70 4.93 -7.25
C GLY A 132 16.28 6.10 -8.05
N PHE A 133 15.93 6.28 -9.33
CA PHE A 133 16.47 7.35 -10.18
C PHE A 133 15.36 8.19 -10.85
N GLU A 134 15.76 9.33 -11.42
CA GLU A 134 14.89 10.25 -12.15
C GLU A 134 14.81 9.90 -13.64
N VAL A 135 13.62 10.03 -14.22
CA VAL A 135 13.39 10.01 -15.67
C VAL A 135 12.72 11.32 -16.10
N ASN A 136 13.50 12.13 -16.82
CA ASN A 136 13.04 13.33 -17.47
C ASN A 136 12.72 13.02 -18.94
N VAL A 137 11.43 12.93 -19.26
CA VAL A 137 10.96 12.55 -20.61
C VAL A 137 10.98 13.72 -21.59
N ASN A 138 11.38 14.92 -21.14
CA ASN A 138 11.69 16.08 -21.96
C ASN A 138 10.56 16.50 -22.92
N HIS A 139 9.34 16.67 -22.37
CA HIS A 139 8.15 17.07 -23.12
C HIS A 139 8.38 18.31 -23.99
N ASP A 140 8.94 19.39 -23.42
CA ASP A 140 9.07 20.66 -24.15
C ASP A 140 10.10 20.58 -25.28
N GLY A 141 11.13 19.73 -25.14
CA GLY A 141 12.08 19.40 -26.21
C GLY A 141 11.50 18.54 -27.33
N ASN A 142 10.28 18.01 -27.15
CA ASN A 142 9.56 17.16 -28.10
C ASN A 142 8.09 17.62 -28.29
N SER A 143 7.86 18.94 -28.20
CA SER A 143 6.52 19.55 -28.19
C SER A 143 5.71 19.37 -29.48
N GLU A 144 6.34 18.89 -30.55
CA GLU A 144 5.71 18.52 -31.82
C GLU A 144 4.78 17.30 -31.70
N LEU A 145 4.90 16.52 -30.63
CA LEU A 145 4.14 15.29 -30.44
C LEU A 145 2.87 15.48 -29.63
N ALA A 146 1.90 14.63 -29.92
CA ALA A 146 0.65 14.57 -29.16
C ALA A 146 0.83 13.76 -27.86
N LYS A 147 0.32 14.32 -26.77
CA LYS A 147 0.18 13.62 -25.48
C LYS A 147 -0.86 12.49 -25.60
N GLY A 148 -0.67 11.39 -24.88
CA GLY A 148 -1.66 10.31 -24.79
C GLY A 148 -1.78 9.43 -26.03
N LYS A 149 -0.80 9.50 -26.95
CA LYS A 149 -0.77 8.71 -28.19
C LYS A 149 0.28 7.59 -28.19
N GLY A 150 0.82 7.26 -27.02
CA GLY A 150 1.81 6.20 -26.83
C GLY A 150 3.25 6.58 -27.18
N TYR A 151 3.53 7.87 -27.40
CA TYR A 151 4.90 8.38 -27.54
C TYR A 151 5.60 8.43 -26.19
N TYR A 152 6.84 7.94 -26.15
CA TYR A 152 7.75 8.09 -25.01
C TYR A 152 7.13 7.65 -23.68
N ASN A 153 6.47 6.50 -23.67
CA ASN A 153 6.19 5.83 -22.40
C ASN A 153 7.53 5.57 -21.69
N VAL A 154 7.61 5.85 -20.39
CA VAL A 154 8.85 5.62 -19.63
C VAL A 154 9.19 4.13 -19.65
N ILE A 155 8.23 3.29 -19.28
CA ILE A 155 8.35 1.83 -19.33
C ILE A 155 7.16 1.28 -20.13
N TYR A 156 7.45 0.38 -21.08
CA TYR A 156 6.41 -0.42 -21.72
C TYR A 156 6.81 -1.89 -21.80
N PHE A 157 6.02 -2.76 -21.15
CA PHE A 157 6.21 -4.20 -21.16
C PHE A 157 5.04 -4.99 -21.75
N LEU A 158 5.37 -6.08 -22.44
CA LEU A 158 4.42 -7.11 -22.90
C LEU A 158 4.78 -8.46 -22.28
N TYR A 159 3.77 -9.27 -21.92
CA TYR A 159 3.94 -10.65 -21.46
C TYR A 159 4.93 -10.80 -20.29
N THR A 160 5.03 -9.76 -19.46
CA THR A 160 6.05 -9.63 -18.42
C THR A 160 5.40 -9.69 -17.05
N SER A 161 5.92 -10.55 -16.17
CA SER A 161 5.38 -10.78 -14.82
C SER A 161 6.45 -10.62 -13.74
N ASN A 162 6.00 -10.42 -12.50
CA ASN A 162 6.84 -10.08 -11.35
C ASN A 162 7.64 -8.79 -11.61
N VAL A 163 6.90 -7.71 -11.85
CA VAL A 163 7.45 -6.38 -12.15
C VAL A 163 7.27 -5.48 -10.94
N THR A 164 8.37 -4.86 -10.50
CA THR A 164 8.36 -3.88 -9.41
C THR A 164 8.93 -2.56 -9.90
N VAL A 165 8.17 -1.47 -9.80
CA VAL A 165 8.64 -0.12 -10.12
C VAL A 165 8.40 0.77 -8.91
N HIS A 166 9.47 1.27 -8.29
CA HIS A 166 9.34 2.00 -7.05
C HIS A 166 10.44 3.03 -6.79
N ASP A 167 10.15 4.00 -5.91
CA ASP A 167 11.08 5.08 -5.58
C ASP A 167 11.60 5.84 -6.83
N MET A 168 10.78 5.93 -7.87
CA MET A 168 11.09 6.64 -9.12
C MET A 168 10.57 8.07 -9.09
N TYR A 169 11.31 8.98 -9.72
CA TYR A 169 10.77 10.30 -10.11
C TYR A 169 10.61 10.36 -11.64
N MET A 170 9.38 10.38 -12.15
CA MET A 170 9.10 10.39 -13.59
C MET A 170 8.31 11.64 -13.96
N HIS A 171 8.81 12.44 -14.90
CA HIS A 171 8.16 13.71 -15.20
C HIS A 171 8.29 14.19 -16.63
N ASP A 172 7.40 15.15 -16.96
CA ASP A 172 7.36 15.90 -18.22
C ASP A 172 7.43 15.00 -19.46
N GLY A 173 6.49 14.06 -19.57
CA GLY A 173 6.39 13.13 -20.69
C GLY A 173 5.17 13.30 -21.58
N HIS A 174 5.17 12.56 -22.69
CA HIS A 174 4.03 12.48 -23.62
C HIS A 174 3.17 11.23 -23.41
N GLY A 175 3.72 10.19 -22.80
CA GLY A 175 3.08 8.89 -22.62
C GLY A 175 2.91 8.49 -21.15
N ASP A 176 2.88 7.17 -20.95
CA ASP A 176 2.66 6.50 -19.67
C ASP A 176 3.95 6.44 -18.83
N GLY A 177 3.83 6.34 -17.50
CA GLY A 177 4.93 5.97 -16.60
C GLY A 177 5.26 4.49 -16.75
N LEU A 178 4.40 3.62 -16.20
CA LEU A 178 4.44 2.19 -16.47
C LEU A 178 3.23 1.78 -17.30
N ARG A 179 3.46 1.38 -18.54
CA ARG A 179 2.48 0.66 -19.35
C ARG A 179 2.82 -0.83 -19.35
N ILE A 180 1.84 -1.70 -19.10
CA ILE A 180 2.07 -3.15 -19.15
C ILE A 180 0.86 -3.91 -19.71
N LYS A 181 1.11 -4.91 -20.56
CA LYS A 181 0.08 -5.80 -21.08
C LYS A 181 0.37 -7.27 -20.81
N TYR A 182 -0.69 -8.05 -20.57
CA TYR A 182 -0.62 -9.52 -20.47
C TYR A 182 0.35 -10.01 -19.39
N GLY A 183 0.46 -9.25 -18.30
CA GLY A 183 1.39 -9.49 -17.19
C GLY A 183 0.69 -9.90 -15.90
N SER A 184 1.46 -10.41 -14.94
CA SER A 184 0.96 -10.73 -13.61
C SER A 184 1.93 -10.28 -12.51
N ASN A 185 1.41 -10.01 -11.30
CA ASN A 185 2.19 -9.59 -10.13
C ASN A 185 2.97 -8.29 -10.41
N ILE A 186 2.23 -7.19 -10.57
CA ILE A 186 2.78 -5.85 -10.81
C ILE A 186 2.67 -5.01 -9.54
N LYS A 187 3.79 -4.43 -9.11
CA LYS A 187 3.89 -3.54 -7.95
C LYS A 187 4.40 -2.19 -8.38
N PHE A 188 3.67 -1.13 -8.04
CA PHE A 188 3.98 0.24 -8.44
C PHE A 188 3.84 1.19 -7.24
N TYR A 189 4.95 1.52 -6.56
CA TYR A 189 4.84 2.20 -5.26
C TYR A 189 5.94 3.21 -4.95
N ASN A 190 5.68 4.13 -4.00
CA ASN A 190 6.62 5.19 -3.62
C ASN A 190 7.12 6.05 -4.80
N ASN A 191 6.37 6.12 -5.91
CA ASN A 191 6.79 6.90 -7.05
C ASN A 191 6.27 8.32 -6.94
N THR A 192 7.08 9.27 -7.40
CA THR A 192 6.63 10.63 -7.70
C THR A 192 6.48 10.77 -9.21
N ILE A 193 5.27 11.10 -9.67
CA ILE A 193 4.97 11.31 -11.07
C ILE A 193 4.47 12.73 -11.26
N ASP A 194 5.17 13.51 -12.06
CA ASP A 194 4.80 14.89 -12.33
C ASP A 194 4.53 15.12 -13.82
N LYS A 195 3.27 15.34 -14.16
CA LYS A 195 2.85 15.81 -15.49
C LYS A 195 3.30 14.89 -16.66
N LEU A 196 3.20 13.56 -16.51
CA LEU A 196 3.27 12.65 -17.65
C LEU A 196 2.05 12.81 -18.58
N GLY A 197 2.25 12.57 -19.87
CA GLY A 197 1.29 12.90 -20.92
C GLY A 197 0.16 11.90 -21.12
N HIS A 198 0.10 10.83 -20.32
CA HIS A 198 -1.03 9.90 -20.27
C HIS A 198 -1.27 9.38 -18.85
N ASP A 199 -0.99 8.11 -18.55
CA ASP A 199 -1.24 7.49 -17.25
C ASP A 199 0.05 7.31 -16.44
N GLY A 200 -0.01 7.42 -15.11
CA GLY A 200 1.11 7.03 -14.25
C GLY A 200 1.39 5.52 -14.31
N LEU A 201 0.34 4.73 -14.10
CA LEU A 201 0.31 3.28 -14.32
C LEU A 201 -0.85 2.93 -15.25
N PHE A 202 -0.59 2.15 -16.30
CA PHE A 202 -1.61 1.56 -17.16
C PHE A 202 -1.39 0.06 -17.35
N ALA A 203 -2.17 -0.75 -16.62
CA ALA A 203 -2.16 -2.22 -16.75
C ALA A 203 -3.33 -2.72 -17.59
N ILE A 204 -3.06 -3.58 -18.56
CA ILE A 204 -4.03 -4.02 -19.57
C ILE A 204 -4.00 -5.55 -19.65
N GLU A 205 -5.14 -6.19 -19.44
CA GLU A 205 -5.26 -7.66 -19.44
C GLU A 205 -4.23 -8.31 -18.49
N CYS A 206 -4.13 -7.75 -17.29
CA CYS A 206 -3.20 -8.18 -16.25
C CYS A 206 -3.92 -8.90 -15.09
N SER A 207 -3.14 -9.44 -14.16
CA SER A 207 -3.63 -9.92 -12.87
C SER A 207 -2.69 -9.54 -11.72
N ASN A 208 -3.23 -9.36 -10.52
CA ASN A 208 -2.47 -9.04 -9.30
C ASN A 208 -1.67 -7.74 -9.46
N VAL A 209 -2.39 -6.61 -9.53
CA VAL A 209 -1.81 -5.27 -9.69
C VAL A 209 -2.00 -4.48 -8.41
N GLU A 210 -0.93 -3.98 -7.83
CA GLU A 210 -0.97 -3.18 -6.61
C GLU A 210 -0.18 -1.89 -6.80
N ALA A 211 -0.82 -0.75 -6.53
CA ALA A 211 -0.18 0.55 -6.59
C ALA A 211 -0.45 1.37 -5.32
N TRP A 212 0.61 1.76 -4.62
CA TRP A 212 0.47 2.44 -3.35
C TRP A 212 1.53 3.47 -3.00
N ASN A 213 1.18 4.39 -2.12
CA ASN A 213 2.07 5.46 -1.65
C ASN A 213 2.73 6.25 -2.79
N ASN A 214 2.02 6.42 -3.91
CA ASN A 214 2.49 7.25 -5.02
C ASN A 214 1.94 8.67 -4.87
N ARG A 215 2.74 9.66 -5.30
CA ARG A 215 2.30 11.04 -5.49
C ARG A 215 2.23 11.32 -6.99
N ILE A 216 1.03 11.51 -7.53
CA ILE A 216 0.83 11.62 -8.98
C ILE A 216 0.07 12.89 -9.32
N THR A 217 0.70 13.74 -10.13
CA THR A 217 0.08 14.94 -10.72
C THR A 217 -0.25 14.67 -12.19
N CYS A 218 -1.52 14.43 -12.49
CA CYS A 218 -1.99 14.11 -13.83
C CYS A 218 -1.84 15.31 -14.78
N ARG A 219 -1.37 15.07 -16.02
CA ARG A 219 -1.41 16.08 -17.09
C ARG A 219 -2.63 15.95 -17.99
N THR A 220 -3.07 14.75 -18.36
CA THR A 220 -4.02 14.57 -19.48
C THR A 220 -5.04 13.46 -19.32
N ASN A 221 -4.70 12.31 -18.72
CA ASN A 221 -5.64 11.20 -18.55
C ASN A 221 -5.74 10.77 -17.07
N SER A 222 -5.15 9.65 -16.67
CA SER A 222 -5.31 9.14 -15.30
C SER A 222 -4.01 9.11 -14.51
N ALA A 223 -4.10 9.03 -13.18
CA ALA A 223 -2.95 8.64 -12.38
C ALA A 223 -2.74 7.13 -12.50
N LEU A 224 -3.82 6.37 -12.28
CA LEU A 224 -3.80 4.91 -12.29
C LEU A 224 -4.93 4.40 -13.17
N ARG A 225 -4.61 3.48 -14.08
CA ARG A 225 -5.58 2.85 -14.98
C ARG A 225 -5.40 1.35 -15.06
N VAL A 226 -6.53 0.65 -15.01
CA VAL A 226 -6.61 -0.77 -15.32
C VAL A 226 -7.64 -1.02 -16.39
N TRP A 227 -7.33 -1.90 -17.34
CA TRP A 227 -8.23 -2.34 -18.40
C TRP A 227 -8.27 -3.87 -18.45
N ASN A 228 -9.47 -4.47 -18.33
CA ASN A 228 -9.68 -5.93 -18.35
C ASN A 228 -8.73 -6.68 -17.39
N THR A 229 -8.50 -6.12 -16.21
CA THR A 229 -7.49 -6.57 -15.25
C THR A 229 -8.15 -6.94 -13.94
N ASN A 230 -7.74 -8.06 -13.34
CA ASN A 230 -8.32 -8.63 -12.13
C ASN A 230 -7.35 -8.55 -10.93
N ASN A 231 -7.88 -8.64 -9.71
CA ASN A 231 -7.12 -8.60 -8.47
C ASN A 231 -6.29 -7.31 -8.35
N VAL A 232 -6.97 -6.18 -8.25
CA VAL A 232 -6.35 -4.85 -8.24
C VAL A 232 -6.50 -4.20 -6.87
N LYS A 233 -5.43 -3.58 -6.39
CA LYS A 233 -5.44 -2.76 -5.19
C LYS A 233 -4.75 -1.42 -5.45
N PHE A 234 -5.50 -0.34 -5.32
CA PHE A 234 -4.94 1.01 -5.38
C PHE A 234 -5.16 1.69 -4.04
N HIS A 235 -4.08 1.97 -3.30
CA HIS A 235 -4.21 2.52 -1.95
C HIS A 235 -3.12 3.47 -1.49
N ASP A 236 -3.43 4.31 -0.50
CA ASP A 236 -2.48 5.28 0.06
C ASP A 236 -1.86 6.25 -0.97
N ASN A 237 -2.51 6.45 -2.13
CA ASN A 237 -1.98 7.36 -3.15
C ASN A 237 -2.50 8.78 -2.93
N PHE A 238 -1.64 9.75 -3.23
CA PHE A 238 -2.02 11.15 -3.38
C PHE A 238 -2.11 11.48 -4.87
N ILE A 239 -3.31 11.82 -5.34
CA ILE A 239 -3.60 12.08 -6.75
C ILE A 239 -4.16 13.49 -6.90
N ASP A 240 -3.47 14.32 -7.67
CA ASP A 240 -3.96 15.62 -8.11
C ASP A 240 -3.84 15.78 -9.64
N SER A 241 -4.26 16.92 -10.15
CA SER A 241 -4.11 17.24 -11.58
C SER A 241 -3.51 18.63 -11.76
N PHE A 242 -2.73 18.76 -12.81
CA PHE A 242 -2.22 20.04 -13.25
C PHE A 242 -3.37 20.95 -13.70
N TYR A 243 -3.41 22.20 -13.20
CA TYR A 243 -4.45 23.15 -13.55
C TYR A 243 -4.20 23.78 -14.93
N HIS A 244 -4.78 23.20 -15.98
CA HIS A 244 -4.73 23.74 -17.34
C HIS A 244 -5.94 23.29 -18.16
N TRP A 245 -6.42 24.11 -19.09
CA TRP A 245 -7.62 23.80 -19.90
C TRP A 245 -7.49 22.51 -20.74
N SER A 246 -6.26 22.08 -21.03
CA SER A 246 -5.95 20.82 -21.71
C SER A 246 -5.66 19.66 -20.74
N ALA A 247 -5.79 19.89 -19.44
CA ALA A 247 -5.70 18.84 -18.44
C ALA A 247 -6.97 18.00 -18.47
N GLY A 248 -6.84 16.69 -18.30
CA GLY A 248 -7.95 15.80 -18.58
C GLY A 248 -7.90 14.51 -17.78
N GLY A 249 -8.97 13.74 -17.97
CA GLY A 249 -9.19 12.39 -17.47
C GLY A 249 -9.50 12.28 -15.97
N PRO A 250 -9.85 11.07 -15.53
CA PRO A 250 -10.15 10.79 -14.14
C PRO A 250 -8.88 10.64 -13.29
N GLY A 251 -8.97 10.75 -11.96
CA GLY A 251 -7.82 10.38 -11.10
C GLY A 251 -7.46 8.90 -11.25
N ILE A 252 -8.47 8.02 -11.14
CA ILE A 252 -8.33 6.58 -11.34
C ILE A 252 -9.35 6.10 -12.37
N GLN A 253 -8.92 5.28 -13.34
CA GLN A 253 -9.80 4.67 -14.33
C GLN A 253 -9.81 3.14 -14.23
N VAL A 254 -11.01 2.58 -14.18
CA VAL A 254 -11.25 1.13 -14.22
C VAL A 254 -12.12 0.82 -15.44
N GLU A 255 -11.53 0.15 -16.43
CA GLU A 255 -12.18 -0.08 -17.72
C GLU A 255 -12.39 -1.55 -18.02
N ARG A 256 -13.62 -1.90 -18.39
CA ARG A 256 -13.99 -3.24 -18.85
C ARG A 256 -14.57 -3.16 -20.26
N SER A 257 -13.92 -3.86 -21.19
CA SER A 257 -14.43 -4.08 -22.55
C SER A 257 -14.70 -5.56 -22.86
N SER A 258 -14.12 -6.48 -22.10
CA SER A 258 -14.29 -7.93 -22.30
C SER A 258 -13.85 -8.70 -21.06
N GLY A 259 -14.23 -9.98 -20.97
CA GLY A 259 -13.87 -10.83 -19.84
C GLY A 259 -14.54 -10.42 -18.53
N ASP A 260 -14.08 -11.01 -17.43
CA ASP A 260 -14.42 -10.60 -16.08
C ASP A 260 -13.42 -9.54 -15.58
N MET A 261 -13.91 -8.65 -14.70
CA MET A 261 -13.11 -7.60 -14.08
C MET A 261 -13.53 -7.42 -12.61
N ASN A 262 -13.02 -8.31 -11.78
CA ASN A 262 -13.40 -8.57 -10.39
C ASN A 262 -12.23 -8.34 -9.42
N ASN A 263 -12.58 -8.28 -8.13
CA ASN A 263 -11.65 -8.15 -7.02
C ASN A 263 -10.77 -6.90 -7.16
N ILE A 264 -11.44 -5.77 -7.38
CA ILE A 264 -10.81 -4.44 -7.46
C ILE A 264 -11.13 -3.70 -6.17
N LYS A 265 -10.10 -3.28 -5.43
CA LYS A 265 -10.23 -2.46 -4.23
C LYS A 265 -9.46 -1.14 -4.39
N ILE A 266 -10.13 -0.02 -4.18
CA ILE A 266 -9.55 1.33 -4.22
C ILE A 266 -9.78 1.95 -2.85
N TYR A 267 -8.73 2.13 -2.06
CA TYR A 267 -8.90 2.52 -0.67
C TYR A 267 -7.80 3.40 -0.10
N ASP A 268 -8.08 4.16 0.95
CA ASP A 268 -7.10 5.02 1.62
C ASP A 268 -6.41 6.08 0.73
N ASN A 269 -6.94 6.37 -0.46
CA ASN A 269 -6.38 7.38 -1.35
C ASN A 269 -6.88 8.79 -1.00
N VAL A 270 -6.06 9.79 -1.31
CA VAL A 270 -6.45 11.20 -1.36
C VAL A 270 -6.51 11.62 -2.82
N ILE A 271 -7.71 11.93 -3.30
CA ILE A 271 -7.98 12.30 -4.70
C ILE A 271 -8.53 13.71 -4.72
N THR A 272 -7.78 14.63 -5.32
CA THR A 272 -8.10 16.05 -5.24
C THR A 272 -7.89 16.78 -6.54
N ASN A 273 -8.64 17.86 -6.76
CA ASN A 273 -8.42 18.78 -7.88
C ASN A 273 -8.36 18.09 -9.25
N THR A 274 -8.94 16.89 -9.40
CA THR A 274 -8.93 16.19 -10.68
C THR A 274 -9.76 16.97 -11.68
N TYR A 275 -9.33 17.00 -12.93
CA TYR A 275 -10.12 17.64 -13.98
C TYR A 275 -11.38 16.82 -14.30
N GLY A 276 -11.21 15.55 -14.66
CA GLY A 276 -12.31 14.60 -14.75
C GLY A 276 -12.77 14.11 -13.38
N PRO A 277 -13.53 13.01 -13.33
CA PRO A 277 -14.02 12.47 -12.06
C PRO A 277 -12.85 11.93 -11.22
N GLY A 278 -13.02 11.86 -9.90
CA GLY A 278 -11.99 11.28 -9.04
C GLY A 278 -11.71 9.81 -9.42
N ILE A 279 -12.76 9.01 -9.58
CA ILE A 279 -12.72 7.64 -10.08
C ILE A 279 -13.74 7.48 -11.21
N TRP A 280 -13.34 6.83 -12.30
CA TRP A 280 -14.24 6.44 -13.39
C TRP A 280 -14.27 4.92 -13.58
N LEU A 281 -15.46 4.33 -13.44
CA LEU A 281 -15.73 2.92 -13.72
C LEU A 281 -16.46 2.83 -15.07
N ILE A 282 -15.79 2.31 -16.10
CA ILE A 282 -16.30 2.32 -17.49
C ILE A 282 -16.45 0.92 -18.08
N GLY A 283 -17.70 0.52 -18.33
CA GLY A 283 -18.02 -0.58 -19.23
C GLY A 283 -18.17 -0.06 -20.66
N THR A 284 -17.54 -0.71 -21.65
CA THR A 284 -17.59 -0.26 -23.05
C THR A 284 -18.17 -1.28 -24.03
N ALA A 285 -18.28 -2.56 -23.66
CA ALA A 285 -18.78 -3.57 -24.58
C ALA A 285 -19.45 -4.79 -23.91
N GLY A 286 -20.42 -5.33 -24.65
CA GLY A 286 -21.17 -6.53 -24.33
C GLY A 286 -22.22 -6.35 -23.23
N ALA A 287 -23.24 -7.21 -23.25
CA ALA A 287 -24.03 -7.45 -22.05
C ALA A 287 -23.23 -8.33 -21.11
N TYR A 288 -23.12 -7.93 -19.86
CA TYR A 288 -22.48 -8.72 -18.83
C TYR A 288 -23.37 -8.79 -17.60
N ASP A 289 -23.39 -9.95 -16.95
CA ASP A 289 -24.13 -10.14 -15.73
C ASP A 289 -23.31 -9.68 -14.52
N LYS A 290 -23.99 -9.61 -13.37
CA LYS A 290 -23.40 -9.13 -12.12
C LYS A 290 -22.17 -9.91 -11.67
N SER A 291 -21.94 -11.17 -12.07
CA SER A 291 -20.75 -11.93 -11.66
C SER A 291 -19.45 -11.50 -12.35
N LEU A 292 -19.55 -10.70 -13.42
CA LEU A 292 -18.42 -10.35 -14.28
C LEU A 292 -17.73 -9.04 -13.90
N SER A 293 -18.26 -8.31 -12.91
CA SER A 293 -17.56 -7.16 -12.36
C SER A 293 -17.85 -6.92 -10.89
N SER A 294 -16.83 -6.47 -10.17
CA SER A 294 -16.97 -6.03 -8.77
C SER A 294 -15.87 -5.02 -8.43
N VAL A 295 -16.26 -3.93 -7.78
CA VAL A 295 -15.35 -2.86 -7.35
C VAL A 295 -15.74 -2.40 -5.96
N HIS A 296 -14.77 -2.34 -5.05
CA HIS A 296 -14.93 -1.82 -3.70
C HIS A 296 -14.08 -0.55 -3.54
N ILE A 297 -14.74 0.58 -3.31
CA ILE A 297 -14.13 1.90 -3.12
C ILE A 297 -14.39 2.33 -1.67
N CYS A 298 -13.36 2.34 -0.82
CA CYS A 298 -13.54 2.65 0.60
C CYS A 298 -12.44 3.45 1.27
N HIS A 299 -12.77 4.17 2.33
CA HIS A 299 -11.77 4.91 3.12
C HIS A 299 -11.00 5.96 2.30
N ASN A 300 -11.53 6.46 1.17
CA ASN A 300 -10.86 7.51 0.39
C ASN A 300 -11.33 8.91 0.82
N ILE A 301 -10.48 9.91 0.55
CA ILE A 301 -10.83 11.33 0.63
C ILE A 301 -10.93 11.87 -0.80
N PHE A 302 -12.04 12.51 -1.10
CA PHE A 302 -12.23 13.30 -2.31
C PHE A 302 -12.46 14.75 -1.93
N TYR A 303 -11.67 15.66 -2.50
CA TYR A 303 -11.99 17.08 -2.42
C TYR A 303 -11.73 17.85 -3.70
N ASP A 304 -12.56 18.85 -3.98
CA ASP A 304 -12.43 19.78 -5.11
C ASP A 304 -12.24 19.12 -6.50
N SER A 305 -12.66 17.87 -6.64
CA SER A 305 -12.47 17.08 -7.86
C SER A 305 -13.60 17.29 -8.87
N GLY A 306 -13.32 17.10 -10.16
CA GLY A 306 -14.28 17.27 -11.26
C GLY A 306 -14.34 18.69 -11.86
N THR A 307 -13.21 19.39 -11.88
CA THR A 307 -13.14 20.83 -12.22
C THR A 307 -13.21 21.16 -13.72
N ASN A 308 -13.18 20.15 -14.60
CA ASN A 308 -13.00 20.36 -16.03
C ASN A 308 -14.13 21.21 -16.67
N PRO A 309 -13.79 22.33 -17.34
CA PRO A 309 -14.78 23.26 -17.91
C PRO A 309 -15.42 22.77 -19.22
N SER A 310 -14.90 21.70 -19.80
CA SER A 310 -15.23 21.26 -21.16
C SER A 310 -16.06 19.98 -21.20
N ILE A 311 -16.20 19.26 -20.09
CA ILE A 311 -16.88 17.95 -20.05
C ILE A 311 -17.98 17.92 -18.99
N GLU A 312 -18.96 17.07 -19.24
CA GLU A 312 -20.10 16.85 -18.34
C GLU A 312 -19.93 15.68 -17.38
N TRP A 313 -19.09 14.70 -17.76
CA TRP A 313 -18.86 13.45 -17.06
C TRP A 313 -17.85 13.64 -15.92
N VAL A 314 -18.27 14.35 -14.87
CA VAL A 314 -17.43 14.58 -13.68
C VAL A 314 -18.17 14.16 -12.41
N GLY A 315 -17.44 13.99 -11.31
CA GLY A 315 -17.95 13.53 -10.01
C GLY A 315 -16.83 13.02 -9.11
N GLY A 316 -17.15 12.64 -7.88
CA GLY A 316 -16.21 11.87 -7.03
C GLY A 316 -15.98 10.48 -7.62
N VAL A 317 -17.04 9.65 -7.65
CA VAL A 317 -17.08 8.35 -8.30
C VAL A 317 -18.12 8.38 -9.42
N LEU A 318 -17.67 8.15 -10.66
CA LEU A 318 -18.52 8.08 -11.84
C LEU A 318 -18.66 6.62 -12.31
N GLY A 319 -19.90 6.11 -12.30
CA GLY A 319 -20.25 4.79 -12.82
C GLY A 319 -20.84 4.87 -14.23
N SER A 320 -20.26 4.11 -15.16
CA SER A 320 -20.68 3.97 -16.55
C SER A 320 -20.85 2.47 -16.89
N GLY A 321 -21.79 1.80 -16.23
CA GLY A 321 -22.17 0.42 -16.58
C GLY A 321 -21.47 -0.70 -15.83
N PHE A 322 -20.92 -0.48 -14.63
CA PHE A 322 -20.38 -1.57 -13.78
C PHE A 322 -21.44 -2.17 -12.84
N HIS A 323 -21.35 -3.48 -12.57
CA HIS A 323 -22.11 -4.17 -11.52
C HIS A 323 -21.31 -4.29 -10.22
N ASN A 324 -22.03 -4.50 -9.10
CA ASN A 324 -21.48 -4.75 -7.76
C ASN A 324 -20.41 -3.73 -7.36
N VAL A 325 -20.75 -2.46 -7.52
CA VAL A 325 -19.91 -1.36 -7.04
C VAL A 325 -20.32 -1.05 -5.60
N LEU A 326 -19.39 -1.16 -4.66
CA LEU A 326 -19.57 -0.75 -3.27
C LEU A 326 -18.71 0.49 -3.02
N VAL A 327 -19.36 1.61 -2.74
CA VAL A 327 -18.71 2.87 -2.33
C VAL A 327 -19.04 3.08 -0.86
N GLU A 328 -18.10 2.80 0.03
CA GLU A 328 -18.36 2.92 1.47
C GLU A 328 -17.26 3.58 2.29
N ASN A 329 -17.63 4.23 3.39
CA ASN A 329 -16.66 4.84 4.30
C ASN A 329 -15.72 5.84 3.60
N ASN A 330 -16.20 6.64 2.65
CA ASN A 330 -15.42 7.71 2.03
C ASN A 330 -15.87 9.09 2.55
N VAL A 331 -15.03 10.10 2.33
CA VAL A 331 -15.40 11.52 2.49
C VAL A 331 -15.36 12.18 1.12
N PHE A 332 -16.42 12.91 0.77
CA PHE A 332 -16.51 13.75 -0.40
C PHE A 332 -16.80 15.18 0.05
N ASP A 333 -15.90 16.11 -0.24
CA ASP A 333 -16.03 17.52 0.15
C ASP A 333 -15.78 18.44 -1.04
N GLY A 334 -16.73 19.27 -1.44
CA GLY A 334 -16.48 20.23 -2.53
C GLY A 334 -16.39 19.61 -3.92
N VAL A 335 -16.73 18.33 -4.10
CA VAL A 335 -16.68 17.67 -5.41
C VAL A 335 -17.73 18.24 -6.37
N HIS A 336 -17.35 18.39 -7.64
CA HIS A 336 -18.20 18.93 -8.69
C HIS A 336 -19.19 17.87 -9.21
N ASN A 337 -20.38 18.32 -9.62
CA ASN A 337 -21.51 17.50 -10.08
C ASN A 337 -22.19 16.68 -8.96
N ALA A 338 -21.49 15.67 -8.42
CA ALA A 338 -21.95 14.82 -7.32
C ALA A 338 -20.82 13.96 -6.74
N ALA A 339 -21.00 13.48 -5.51
CA ALA A 339 -20.09 12.52 -4.89
C ALA A 339 -20.11 11.16 -5.61
N VAL A 340 -21.30 10.65 -5.89
CA VAL A 340 -21.49 9.43 -6.70
C VAL A 340 -22.48 9.73 -7.81
N VAL A 341 -22.12 9.39 -9.05
CA VAL A 341 -22.96 9.63 -10.22
C VAL A 341 -22.91 8.48 -11.21
N ASN A 342 -24.08 8.03 -11.65
CA ASN A 342 -24.20 7.12 -12.79
C ASN A 342 -24.56 7.91 -14.06
N MET A 343 -23.68 7.89 -15.06
CA MET A 343 -23.88 8.50 -16.38
C MET A 343 -22.88 7.95 -17.41
N TYR A 344 -23.09 8.27 -18.69
CA TYR A 344 -22.13 8.00 -19.76
C TYR A 344 -21.47 9.30 -20.24
N SER A 345 -20.31 9.20 -20.91
CA SER A 345 -19.56 10.36 -21.40
C SER A 345 -20.30 11.14 -22.50
N THR A 346 -21.13 10.46 -23.31
CA THR A 346 -22.06 11.03 -24.29
C THR A 346 -23.27 10.11 -24.48
N ASP A 347 -24.38 10.62 -25.00
CA ASP A 347 -25.58 9.84 -25.33
C ASP A 347 -25.34 8.75 -26.40
N THR A 348 -24.31 8.95 -27.25
CA THR A 348 -23.91 8.02 -28.31
C THR A 348 -22.93 6.95 -27.85
N ASN A 349 -22.30 7.14 -26.69
CA ASN A 349 -21.44 6.13 -26.07
C ASN A 349 -22.37 5.21 -25.27
N ALA A 350 -23.26 4.51 -25.99
CA ALA A 350 -24.12 3.49 -25.44
C ALA A 350 -23.19 2.52 -24.70
N GLY A 351 -23.15 2.62 -23.37
CA GLY A 351 -22.34 1.73 -22.55
C GLY A 351 -22.78 0.29 -22.75
N PRO A 352 -22.38 -0.63 -21.85
CA PRO A 352 -22.71 -2.03 -22.03
C PRO A 352 -24.23 -2.20 -22.20
N SER A 353 -24.61 -3.01 -23.19
CA SER A 353 -26.02 -3.35 -23.40
C SER A 353 -26.52 -4.11 -22.18
N GLY A 354 -27.63 -3.72 -21.56
CA GLY A 354 -28.14 -4.43 -20.38
C GLY A 354 -28.81 -3.50 -19.37
N THR A 355 -29.29 -4.09 -18.29
CA THR A 355 -29.92 -3.40 -17.15
C THR A 355 -29.57 -4.12 -15.86
N GLY A 356 -29.81 -3.47 -14.72
CA GLY A 356 -29.54 -4.03 -13.39
C GLY A 356 -28.14 -3.74 -12.87
N PHE A 357 -27.45 -2.74 -13.43
CA PHE A 357 -26.18 -2.24 -12.90
C PHE A 357 -26.41 -1.68 -11.49
N THR A 358 -25.67 -2.16 -10.51
CA THR A 358 -25.87 -1.85 -9.09
C THR A 358 -24.67 -1.14 -8.49
N THR A 359 -24.96 -0.04 -7.79
CA THR A 359 -24.02 0.68 -6.94
C THR A 359 -24.61 0.81 -5.55
N THR A 360 -23.94 0.29 -4.53
CA THR A 360 -24.28 0.54 -3.13
C THR A 360 -23.39 1.66 -2.61
N VAL A 361 -24.00 2.68 -2.01
CA VAL A 361 -23.34 3.85 -1.44
C VAL A 361 -23.68 3.86 0.04
N ARG A 362 -22.69 3.55 0.89
CA ARG A 362 -22.91 3.28 2.32
C ARG A 362 -21.93 4.01 3.24
N ASN A 363 -22.36 4.51 4.39
CA ASN A 363 -21.45 5.07 5.41
C ASN A 363 -20.50 6.17 4.88
N ASN A 364 -20.85 6.87 3.81
CA ASN A 364 -20.03 7.97 3.30
C ASN A 364 -20.45 9.28 3.95
N ILE A 365 -19.51 10.22 4.05
CA ILE A 365 -19.82 11.62 4.35
C ILE A 365 -19.74 12.41 3.06
N ILE A 366 -20.84 13.05 2.66
CA ILE A 366 -20.98 13.78 1.40
C ILE A 366 -21.38 15.21 1.72
N VAL A 367 -20.44 16.13 1.56
CA VAL A 367 -20.64 17.52 1.92
C VAL A 367 -20.22 18.48 0.82
N ASN A 368 -20.88 19.64 0.81
CA ASN A 368 -20.48 20.80 0.01
C ASN A 368 -20.34 20.51 -1.49
N THR A 369 -21.08 19.54 -2.05
CA THR A 369 -20.97 19.30 -3.50
C THR A 369 -21.37 20.56 -4.26
N VAL A 370 -20.64 20.85 -5.34
CA VAL A 370 -20.82 22.07 -6.13
C VAL A 370 -21.31 21.75 -7.54
N PRO A 371 -22.00 22.68 -8.22
CA PRO A 371 -22.33 22.50 -9.62
C PRO A 371 -21.08 22.26 -10.46
N ARG A 372 -21.15 21.37 -11.45
CA ARG A 372 -20.05 21.18 -12.41
C ARG A 372 -19.88 22.43 -13.27
N THR A 373 -18.68 22.62 -13.82
CA THR A 373 -18.36 23.82 -14.61
C THR A 373 -19.08 23.85 -15.97
N LYS A 374 -19.11 22.72 -16.68
CA LYS A 374 -19.81 22.61 -17.97
C LYS A 374 -21.30 22.32 -17.76
N ASN A 375 -22.17 23.16 -18.32
CA ASN A 375 -23.64 22.96 -18.26
C ASN A 375 -24.11 22.70 -16.81
N SER A 376 -23.84 23.68 -15.94
CA SER A 376 -23.94 23.60 -14.48
C SER A 376 -25.36 23.49 -13.92
N ALA A 377 -26.36 23.96 -14.67
CA ALA A 377 -27.74 24.03 -14.21
C ALA A 377 -28.27 22.64 -13.78
N GLY A 378 -28.78 22.55 -12.54
CA GLY A 378 -29.35 21.31 -12.00
C GLY A 378 -28.32 20.21 -11.71
N THR A 379 -27.10 20.60 -11.32
CA THR A 379 -26.00 19.73 -10.84
C THR A 379 -25.47 20.25 -9.49
N GLY A 380 -24.64 19.46 -8.81
CA GLY A 380 -24.19 19.73 -7.44
C GLY A 380 -25.07 19.04 -6.39
N TYR A 381 -25.55 17.83 -6.71
CA TYR A 381 -26.29 17.02 -5.73
C TYR A 381 -25.31 16.17 -4.91
N GLY A 382 -25.74 15.59 -3.80
CA GLY A 382 -24.94 14.56 -3.12
C GLY A 382 -24.74 13.33 -4.01
N VAL A 383 -25.84 12.73 -4.49
CA VAL A 383 -25.83 11.54 -5.36
C VAL A 383 -26.82 11.69 -6.52
N ILE A 384 -26.40 11.27 -7.72
CA ILE A 384 -27.21 11.36 -8.94
C ILE A 384 -27.25 10.03 -9.70
N ASN A 385 -28.44 9.64 -10.15
CA ASN A 385 -28.58 8.59 -11.16
C ASN A 385 -29.20 9.17 -12.46
N HIS A 386 -28.39 9.38 -13.50
CA HIS A 386 -28.91 9.79 -14.80
C HIS A 386 -29.45 8.61 -15.62
N LEU A 387 -29.26 7.38 -15.16
CA LEU A 387 -29.58 6.15 -15.88
C LEU A 387 -30.60 5.26 -15.11
N PRO A 388 -31.70 5.80 -14.56
CA PRO A 388 -32.59 5.04 -13.66
C PRO A 388 -33.31 3.85 -14.33
N SER A 389 -33.37 3.80 -15.66
CA SER A 389 -33.95 2.68 -16.40
C SER A 389 -33.04 1.44 -16.45
N SER A 390 -31.73 1.60 -16.26
CA SER A 390 -30.75 0.51 -16.37
C SER A 390 -29.84 0.38 -15.14
N HIS A 391 -29.70 1.43 -14.34
CA HIS A 391 -28.84 1.48 -13.17
C HIS A 391 -29.65 1.73 -11.90
N THR A 392 -29.27 1.09 -10.81
CA THR A 392 -29.81 1.29 -9.47
C THR A 392 -28.68 1.73 -8.54
N ILE A 393 -28.93 2.80 -7.79
CA ILE A 393 -28.08 3.21 -6.67
C ILE A 393 -28.86 2.92 -5.38
N VAL A 394 -28.26 2.14 -4.48
CA VAL A 394 -28.78 1.85 -3.15
C VAL A 394 -28.02 2.70 -2.14
N LEU A 395 -28.75 3.47 -1.32
CA LEU A 395 -28.19 4.39 -0.33
C LEU A 395 -28.42 3.87 1.08
N GLU A 396 -27.37 3.79 1.89
CA GLU A 396 -27.42 3.22 3.23
C GLU A 396 -26.57 4.01 4.23
N ASN A 397 -27.20 4.71 5.18
CA ASN A 397 -26.51 5.32 6.32
C ASN A 397 -25.36 6.28 5.93
N ASN A 398 -25.56 7.07 4.87
CA ASN A 398 -24.63 8.16 4.53
C ASN A 398 -24.98 9.42 5.32
N CYS A 399 -24.00 10.28 5.57
CA CYS A 399 -24.23 11.62 6.08
C CYS A 399 -24.15 12.64 4.95
N LEU A 400 -25.17 13.48 4.79
CA LEU A 400 -25.23 14.51 3.75
C LEU A 400 -25.43 15.90 4.35
N TYR A 401 -24.58 16.86 3.96
CA TYR A 401 -24.67 18.23 4.47
C TYR A 401 -24.28 19.28 3.41
N ASN A 402 -25.06 20.35 3.30
CA ASN A 402 -24.74 21.53 2.50
C ASN A 402 -24.43 21.26 1.00
N ASN A 403 -25.12 20.31 0.37
CA ASN A 403 -24.97 20.02 -1.07
C ASN A 403 -25.77 21.01 -1.93
N ALA A 404 -25.14 21.66 -2.91
CA ALA A 404 -25.65 22.87 -3.57
C ALA A 404 -27.04 22.72 -4.24
N ALA A 405 -27.30 21.60 -4.90
CA ALA A 405 -28.58 21.31 -5.56
C ALA A 405 -29.50 20.41 -4.74
N GLY A 406 -29.06 19.95 -3.57
CA GLY A 406 -29.76 19.04 -2.68
C GLY A 406 -29.11 17.67 -2.58
N ASN A 407 -29.74 16.77 -1.83
CA ASN A 407 -29.12 15.48 -1.48
C ASN A 407 -29.12 14.48 -2.64
N TYR A 408 -30.22 14.40 -3.40
CA TYR A 408 -30.43 13.33 -4.38
C TYR A 408 -31.10 13.82 -5.65
N LYS A 409 -30.77 13.16 -6.77
CA LYS A 409 -31.53 13.24 -8.03
C LYS A 409 -31.75 11.84 -8.60
N ASN A 410 -33.01 11.48 -8.82
CA ASN A 410 -33.46 10.15 -9.30
C ASN A 410 -33.03 8.96 -8.43
N VAL A 411 -32.76 9.21 -7.15
CA VAL A 411 -32.45 8.21 -6.12
C VAL A 411 -33.11 8.66 -4.82
N LYS A 412 -33.25 7.76 -3.85
CA LYS A 412 -33.83 8.06 -2.54
C LYS A 412 -33.18 7.18 -1.47
N SER A 413 -33.06 7.71 -0.26
CA SER A 413 -32.65 6.97 0.94
C SER A 413 -33.74 7.05 2.00
N THR A 414 -33.78 6.05 2.88
CA THR A 414 -34.59 6.05 4.11
C THR A 414 -33.75 5.95 5.38
N THR A 415 -32.42 5.84 5.25
CA THR A 415 -31.50 5.60 6.37
C THR A 415 -30.37 6.63 6.47
N ASP A 416 -30.22 7.51 5.48
CA ASP A 416 -29.22 8.56 5.50
C ASP A 416 -29.53 9.66 6.54
N ILE A 417 -28.48 10.32 7.01
CA ILE A 417 -28.51 11.39 8.01
C ILE A 417 -28.26 12.74 7.31
N TYR A 418 -28.94 13.79 7.78
CA TYR A 418 -28.91 15.14 7.20
C TYR A 418 -28.42 16.17 8.23
N ALA A 419 -27.15 16.09 8.60
CA ALA A 419 -26.57 16.94 9.64
C ALA A 419 -25.11 17.28 9.32
N ASP A 420 -24.61 18.38 9.89
CA ASP A 420 -23.19 18.72 9.82
C ASP A 420 -22.37 17.57 10.44
N PRO A 421 -21.40 16.98 9.73
CA PRO A 421 -20.56 15.92 10.27
C PRO A 421 -19.61 16.39 11.38
N LEU A 422 -19.46 17.71 11.61
CA LEU A 422 -18.63 18.27 12.67
C LEU A 422 -17.18 17.75 12.62
N PHE A 423 -16.50 17.99 11.50
CA PHE A 423 -15.09 17.62 11.37
C PHE A 423 -14.18 18.38 12.34
N ALA A 424 -13.09 17.73 12.75
CA ALA A 424 -12.03 18.31 13.57
C ALA A 424 -11.37 19.51 12.88
N GLY A 425 -11.03 19.37 11.59
CA GLY A 425 -10.32 20.40 10.83
C GLY A 425 -10.53 20.35 9.32
N GLN A 426 -11.77 20.57 8.86
CA GLN A 426 -12.14 20.49 7.43
C GLN A 426 -11.25 21.32 6.50
N SER A 427 -10.89 22.55 6.87
CA SER A 427 -10.03 23.43 6.04
C SER A 427 -8.59 22.94 5.89
N LEU A 428 -8.17 22.00 6.75
CA LEU A 428 -6.89 21.32 6.68
C LEU A 428 -7.03 19.89 6.13
N HIS A 429 -8.22 19.53 5.64
CA HIS A 429 -8.60 18.20 5.20
C HIS A 429 -8.46 17.13 6.30
N ASP A 430 -8.58 17.55 7.57
CA ASP A 430 -8.74 16.66 8.71
C ASP A 430 -10.22 16.36 8.92
N TYR A 431 -10.62 15.21 8.41
CA TYR A 431 -12.01 14.73 8.43
C TYR A 431 -12.29 13.77 9.59
N HIS A 432 -11.46 13.73 10.63
CA HIS A 432 -11.86 13.06 11.86
C HIS A 432 -13.11 13.75 12.44
N LEU A 433 -13.96 12.96 13.09
CA LEU A 433 -15.19 13.45 13.66
C LEU A 433 -14.90 14.07 15.03
N LYS A 434 -15.39 15.27 15.30
CA LYS A 434 -15.26 15.85 16.65
C LYS A 434 -15.90 14.92 17.67
N SER A 435 -15.23 14.73 18.80
CA SER A 435 -15.69 13.89 19.89
C SER A 435 -15.31 14.46 21.24
N VAL A 436 -16.27 14.53 22.16
CA VAL A 436 -16.01 14.88 23.56
C VAL A 436 -15.15 13.82 24.28
N ALA A 437 -15.14 12.58 23.78
CA ALA A 437 -14.30 11.49 24.28
C ALA A 437 -12.90 11.53 23.64
N GLY A 438 -12.83 11.85 22.36
CA GLY A 438 -11.64 12.27 21.66
C GLY A 438 -11.58 11.82 20.19
N HIS A 439 -10.98 12.64 19.34
CA HIS A 439 -10.60 12.29 17.98
C HIS A 439 -9.08 12.12 17.86
N TRP A 440 -8.62 11.36 16.86
CA TRP A 440 -7.19 11.17 16.61
C TRP A 440 -6.62 12.36 15.84
N SER A 441 -5.61 13.04 16.40
CA SER A 441 -4.97 14.21 15.77
C SER A 441 -3.75 13.86 14.89
N GLY A 442 -3.55 12.57 14.58
CA GLY A 442 -2.32 12.08 13.93
C GLY A 442 -1.21 11.68 14.90
N THR A 443 -1.25 12.16 16.15
CA THR A 443 -0.22 11.85 17.17
C THR A 443 -0.78 11.52 18.55
N LYS A 444 -1.99 11.99 18.87
CA LYS A 444 -2.67 11.78 20.15
C LYS A 444 -4.18 11.94 20.02
N TRP A 445 -4.91 11.46 21.02
CA TRP A 445 -6.34 11.75 21.17
C TRP A 445 -6.57 13.17 21.70
N VAL A 446 -7.50 13.90 21.08
CA VAL A 446 -7.87 15.28 21.44
C VAL A 446 -9.36 15.36 21.69
N LYS A 447 -9.77 15.90 22.85
CA LYS A 447 -11.18 16.08 23.22
C LYS A 447 -11.74 17.38 22.66
N ASP A 448 -12.92 17.30 22.06
CA ASP A 448 -13.67 18.44 21.56
C ASP A 448 -14.77 18.86 22.51
N SER A 449 -15.39 20.02 22.24
CA SER A 449 -16.54 20.52 23.01
C SER A 449 -17.87 19.89 22.60
N VAL A 450 -17.92 19.17 21.47
CA VAL A 450 -19.13 18.57 20.90
C VAL A 450 -18.78 17.21 20.28
N SER A 451 -19.75 16.30 20.22
CA SER A 451 -19.64 15.05 19.45
C SER A 451 -20.39 15.16 18.13
N SER A 452 -19.79 14.60 17.08
CA SER A 452 -20.38 14.46 15.77
C SER A 452 -21.62 13.56 15.78
N PRO A 453 -22.68 13.89 15.01
CA PRO A 453 -23.81 12.97 14.79
C PRO A 453 -23.44 11.77 13.91
N CYS A 454 -22.23 11.73 13.36
CA CYS A 454 -21.73 10.63 12.55
C CYS A 454 -21.01 9.55 13.36
N ILE A 455 -20.81 9.77 14.66
CA ILE A 455 -20.26 8.77 15.56
C ILE A 455 -21.31 7.68 15.82
N ASP A 456 -20.92 6.41 15.74
CA ASP A 456 -21.75 5.22 15.94
C ASP A 456 -23.03 5.19 15.09
N ALA A 457 -23.01 5.84 13.93
CA ALA A 457 -24.20 6.13 13.14
C ALA A 457 -24.30 5.32 11.84
N GLY A 458 -23.27 4.55 11.50
CA GLY A 458 -23.20 3.82 10.25
C GLY A 458 -24.16 2.65 10.16
N ASN A 459 -24.12 1.94 9.04
CA ASN A 459 -24.97 0.79 8.78
C ASN A 459 -24.75 -0.29 9.86
N PRO A 460 -25.80 -0.78 10.53
CA PRO A 460 -25.67 -1.78 11.60
C PRO A 460 -25.02 -3.11 11.19
N SER A 461 -24.94 -3.41 9.90
CA SER A 461 -24.29 -4.63 9.38
C SER A 461 -22.82 -4.42 9.00
N SER A 462 -22.32 -3.18 9.06
CA SER A 462 -20.92 -2.89 8.79
C SER A 462 -20.05 -3.27 9.98
N ASP A 463 -18.90 -3.85 9.68
CA ASP A 463 -17.85 -4.14 10.66
C ASP A 463 -17.35 -2.85 11.31
N TYR A 464 -17.12 -2.90 12.62
CA TYR A 464 -16.57 -1.82 13.45
C TYR A 464 -15.44 -2.31 14.36
N SER A 465 -15.03 -3.57 14.24
CA SER A 465 -14.08 -4.25 15.14
C SER A 465 -12.69 -3.59 15.21
N LYS A 466 -12.37 -2.69 14.27
CA LYS A 466 -11.11 -1.94 14.29
C LYS A 466 -11.23 -0.57 14.93
N GLU A 467 -12.43 -0.13 15.30
CA GLU A 467 -12.61 1.13 16.00
C GLU A 467 -12.18 1.00 17.47
N PRO A 468 -11.40 1.96 18.01
CA PRO A 468 -10.95 1.88 19.38
C PRO A 468 -12.12 2.04 20.35
N GLU A 469 -12.09 1.26 21.43
CA GLU A 469 -13.03 1.45 22.53
C GLU A 469 -12.84 2.84 23.15
N ASP A 470 -13.90 3.57 23.46
CA ASP A 470 -15.30 3.14 23.50
C ASP A 470 -16.03 3.44 22.17
N ASN A 471 -16.44 2.42 21.40
CA ASN A 471 -16.93 2.57 20.01
C ASN A 471 -18.46 2.39 19.84
N GLY A 472 -19.21 2.34 20.94
CA GLY A 472 -20.68 2.28 20.90
C GLY A 472 -21.27 1.05 20.18
N ASN A 473 -20.47 0.01 19.90
CA ASN A 473 -20.84 -1.18 19.14
C ASN A 473 -21.43 -0.88 17.74
N ARG A 474 -21.00 0.21 17.11
CA ARG A 474 -21.49 0.57 15.77
C ARG A 474 -20.47 1.44 15.05
N ILE A 475 -20.29 1.17 13.76
CA ILE A 475 -19.29 1.89 12.95
C ILE A 475 -19.60 3.40 12.90
N ASN A 476 -18.55 4.21 12.98
CA ASN A 476 -18.56 5.61 12.59
C ASN A 476 -18.80 5.75 11.07
N ILE A 477 -19.55 6.78 10.66
CA ILE A 477 -19.69 7.12 9.23
C ILE A 477 -18.44 7.86 8.76
N GLY A 478 -17.99 7.59 7.53
CA GLY A 478 -16.91 8.31 6.87
C GLY A 478 -15.58 7.57 6.83
N ARG A 479 -14.52 8.30 6.45
CA ARG A 479 -13.19 7.76 6.12
C ARG A 479 -12.53 6.98 7.25
N TYR A 480 -12.81 7.31 8.50
CA TYR A 480 -12.14 6.69 9.63
C TYR A 480 -12.96 5.57 10.28
N GLY A 481 -14.19 5.34 9.81
CA GLY A 481 -15.03 4.23 10.28
C GLY A 481 -14.38 2.88 10.03
N ASN A 482 -14.44 1.99 11.02
CA ASN A 482 -13.75 0.71 11.08
C ASN A 482 -12.22 0.83 10.88
N THR A 483 -11.62 1.84 11.49
CA THR A 483 -10.16 1.99 11.55
C THR A 483 -9.73 2.31 12.98
N ILE A 484 -8.47 2.04 13.30
CA ILE A 484 -7.86 2.38 14.60
C ILE A 484 -7.80 3.89 14.89
N TYR A 485 -8.17 4.72 13.90
CA TYR A 485 -8.21 6.17 13.99
C TYR A 485 -9.65 6.72 14.07
N ALA A 486 -10.66 5.85 14.15
CA ALA A 486 -12.04 6.24 14.39
C ALA A 486 -12.19 7.09 15.67
N SER A 487 -13.12 8.05 15.65
CA SER A 487 -13.33 8.95 16.80
C SER A 487 -14.14 8.24 17.88
N LEU A 488 -13.80 8.46 19.14
CA LEU A 488 -14.37 7.72 20.27
C LEU A 488 -15.81 8.16 20.55
N SER A 489 -16.68 7.25 20.99
CA SER A 489 -18.04 7.57 21.44
C SER A 489 -18.07 8.14 22.85
N GLY A 490 -17.33 7.51 23.78
CA GLY A 490 -17.38 7.75 25.21
C GLY A 490 -18.64 7.21 25.91
N THR A 491 -19.44 6.36 25.26
CA THR A 491 -20.60 5.69 25.84
C THR A 491 -20.29 4.23 26.19
N ALA A 492 -19.98 3.97 27.46
CA ALA A 492 -19.53 2.65 27.92
C ALA A 492 -20.48 1.54 27.41
N PRO A 493 -19.96 0.36 27.01
CA PRO A 493 -20.79 -0.71 26.46
C PRO A 493 -21.99 -1.00 27.38
N GLU A 494 -23.20 -1.02 26.83
CA GLU A 494 -24.38 -1.48 27.57
C GLU A 494 -24.14 -2.92 28.00
N VAL A 495 -24.07 -3.15 29.31
CA VAL A 495 -23.82 -4.47 29.91
C VAL A 495 -25.04 -5.36 29.67
N ILE A 496 -25.06 -6.06 28.55
CA ILE A 496 -25.92 -7.23 28.34
C ILE A 496 -25.18 -8.42 28.98
N PRO A 497 -25.79 -9.16 29.92
CA PRO A 497 -25.12 -10.30 30.52
C PRO A 497 -25.09 -11.44 29.50
N GLU A 498 -23.93 -11.73 28.92
CA GLU A 498 -23.72 -12.93 28.13
C GLU A 498 -22.44 -13.68 28.52
N ASP A 499 -22.52 -14.99 28.27
CA ASP A 499 -21.51 -16.04 28.40
C ASP A 499 -20.10 -15.62 27.92
N PRO A 500 -19.02 -16.29 28.38
CA PRO A 500 -17.67 -15.76 28.25
C PRO A 500 -17.24 -15.60 26.79
N VAL A 501 -17.14 -14.34 26.37
CA VAL A 501 -16.54 -13.89 25.12
C VAL A 501 -15.01 -13.87 25.28
N PRO A 502 -14.23 -14.30 24.27
CA PRO A 502 -12.77 -14.20 24.31
C PRO A 502 -12.32 -12.73 24.45
N GLN A 503 -11.45 -12.43 25.42
CA GLN A 503 -10.89 -11.09 25.58
C GLN A 503 -9.95 -10.76 24.41
N ASP A 504 -10.09 -9.54 23.87
CA ASP A 504 -9.15 -8.99 22.90
C ASP A 504 -7.73 -8.83 23.51
N PRO A 505 -6.67 -8.95 22.68
CA PRO A 505 -5.30 -8.85 23.16
C PRO A 505 -4.97 -7.43 23.63
N VAL A 506 -4.59 -7.28 24.90
CA VAL A 506 -4.13 -6.01 25.49
C VAL A 506 -2.74 -5.65 24.95
N VAL A 507 -2.60 -4.46 24.37
CA VAL A 507 -1.33 -3.93 23.87
C VAL A 507 -0.68 -3.05 24.93
N PHE A 508 0.46 -3.50 25.49
CA PHE A 508 1.18 -2.80 26.55
C PHE A 508 2.04 -1.64 26.02
N LYS A 509 2.18 -0.58 26.82
CA LYS A 509 3.21 0.44 26.61
C LYS A 509 4.58 -0.17 26.89
N VAL A 510 5.46 -0.16 25.89
CA VAL A 510 6.81 -0.73 25.98
C VAL A 510 7.83 0.38 26.28
N SER A 511 8.78 0.11 27.18
CA SER A 511 10.01 0.91 27.31
C SER A 511 11.22 0.00 27.09
N ASP A 512 12.17 0.43 26.26
CA ASP A 512 13.34 -0.36 25.91
C ASP A 512 14.67 0.40 26.10
N ASN A 513 15.74 -0.37 26.24
CA ASN A 513 17.11 0.12 26.24
C ASN A 513 18.03 -0.81 25.44
N ARG A 514 18.77 -0.21 24.51
CA ARG A 514 19.72 -0.95 23.65
C ARG A 514 21.06 -1.15 24.35
N LEU A 515 21.53 -2.39 24.39
CA LEU A 515 22.81 -2.77 24.97
C LEU A 515 23.81 -3.08 23.86
N ARG A 516 24.87 -2.27 23.76
CA ARG A 516 25.88 -2.37 22.70
C ARG A 516 27.26 -2.68 23.26
N GLU A 517 27.84 -3.82 22.88
CA GLU A 517 29.21 -4.19 23.29
C GLU A 517 30.26 -3.21 22.75
N SER A 518 30.02 -2.61 21.58
CA SER A 518 30.91 -1.63 20.94
C SER A 518 30.94 -0.27 21.63
N SER A 519 29.96 0.03 22.49
CA SER A 519 29.91 1.25 23.28
C SER A 519 29.39 0.92 24.69
N PRO A 520 30.20 0.22 25.51
CA PRO A 520 29.67 -0.61 26.58
C PRO A 520 29.20 0.15 27.82
N ASP A 521 29.52 1.44 27.93
CA ASP A 521 29.09 2.33 29.01
C ASP A 521 28.04 3.37 28.56
N ALA A 522 27.65 3.37 27.29
CA ALA A 522 26.64 4.29 26.77
C ALA A 522 25.22 3.78 27.10
N VAL A 523 24.35 4.71 27.51
CA VAL A 523 22.93 4.45 27.78
C VAL A 523 22.12 4.87 26.56
N TYR A 524 21.45 3.92 25.92
CA TYR A 524 20.56 4.17 24.80
C TYR A 524 19.12 3.89 25.23
N ARG A 525 18.27 4.92 25.19
CA ARG A 525 16.83 4.87 25.47
C ARG A 525 16.06 5.59 24.37
N ASP A 526 14.73 5.47 24.36
CA ASP A 526 13.83 6.23 23.49
C ASP A 526 14.20 6.14 21.99
N SER A 527 14.68 4.97 21.56
CA SER A 527 15.16 4.77 20.19
C SER A 527 14.03 4.29 19.28
N THR A 528 14.05 4.68 18.00
CA THR A 528 13.03 4.26 17.03
C THR A 528 13.22 2.83 16.51
N PHE A 529 14.23 2.11 16.99
CA PHE A 529 14.59 0.75 16.60
C PHE A 529 15.41 0.09 17.71
N ILE A 530 15.43 -1.25 17.74
CA ILE A 530 16.25 -2.05 18.65
C ILE A 530 17.47 -2.64 17.93
N ASP A 531 18.56 -2.90 18.65
CA ASP A 531 19.73 -3.57 18.10
C ASP A 531 19.75 -5.05 18.54
N VAL A 532 19.78 -5.97 17.58
CA VAL A 532 19.82 -7.42 17.87
C VAL A 532 20.84 -8.14 16.99
N GLY A 533 21.64 -9.02 17.62
CA GLY A 533 22.62 -9.87 16.93
C GLY A 533 24.05 -9.38 17.10
N GLY A 534 24.84 -9.41 16.02
CA GLY A 534 26.25 -9.05 16.03
C GLY A 534 26.68 -8.27 14.80
N MET A 535 27.62 -7.34 14.98
CA MET A 535 28.24 -6.56 13.90
C MET A 535 29.67 -6.18 14.31
N ASN A 536 30.65 -6.33 13.41
CA ASN A 536 32.05 -5.98 13.64
C ASN A 536 32.67 -6.59 14.92
N ASN A 537 32.43 -7.90 15.15
CA ASN A 537 32.85 -8.64 16.35
C ASN A 537 32.28 -8.12 17.69
N ALA A 538 31.28 -7.22 17.64
CA ALA A 538 30.54 -6.77 18.81
C ALA A 538 29.12 -7.36 18.81
N ARG A 539 28.59 -7.63 20.00
CA ARG A 539 27.25 -8.14 20.23
C ARG A 539 26.30 -7.01 20.65
N TYR A 540 25.04 -7.18 20.26
CA TYR A 540 23.97 -6.23 20.48
C TYR A 540 22.74 -6.96 21.01
N ARG A 541 22.14 -6.38 22.05
CA ARG A 541 20.97 -6.91 22.76
C ARG A 541 20.04 -5.76 23.10
N ASP A 542 18.86 -6.11 23.56
CA ASP A 542 17.88 -5.17 24.05
C ASP A 542 17.32 -5.63 25.40
N VAL A 543 16.93 -4.70 26.25
CA VAL A 543 16.14 -4.98 27.46
C VAL A 543 14.85 -4.17 27.41
N MET A 544 13.73 -4.87 27.56
CA MET A 544 12.38 -4.31 27.45
C MET A 544 11.64 -4.42 28.78
N TRP A 545 10.79 -3.44 29.03
CA TRP A 545 9.89 -3.40 30.16
C TRP A 545 8.46 -3.16 29.68
N PHE A 546 7.54 -3.93 30.27
CA PHE A 546 6.10 -3.89 30.03
C PHE A 546 5.41 -3.76 31.39
N ASP A 547 4.36 -2.94 31.48
CA ASP A 547 3.57 -2.82 32.71
C ASP A 547 2.49 -3.90 32.75
N LEU A 548 2.74 -4.95 33.53
CA LEU A 548 1.81 -6.08 33.71
C LEU A 548 0.96 -5.94 34.98
N SER A 549 0.96 -4.78 35.65
CA SER A 549 0.40 -4.63 36.99
C SER A 549 -1.12 -4.83 37.10
N GLU A 550 -1.84 -4.81 35.98
CA GLU A 550 -3.28 -5.10 35.92
C GLU A 550 -3.60 -6.60 36.04
N TYR A 551 -2.62 -7.47 35.79
CA TYR A 551 -2.77 -8.92 35.92
C TYR A 551 -2.23 -9.38 37.26
N THR A 552 -3.03 -10.13 38.01
CA THR A 552 -2.66 -10.57 39.37
C THR A 552 -2.63 -12.09 39.53
N ASN A 553 -3.01 -12.81 38.48
CA ASN A 553 -3.08 -14.27 38.49
C ASN A 553 -2.64 -14.87 37.13
N PRO A 554 -1.60 -15.72 37.08
CA PRO A 554 -1.12 -16.35 35.84
C PRO A 554 -2.18 -17.14 35.07
N SER A 555 -3.23 -17.61 35.75
CA SER A 555 -4.35 -18.33 35.11
C SER A 555 -5.27 -17.44 34.29
N GLU A 556 -5.15 -16.12 34.40
CA GLU A 556 -5.86 -15.12 33.56
C GLU A 556 -5.16 -14.89 32.21
N ILE A 557 -3.93 -15.41 32.03
CA ILE A 557 -3.15 -15.25 30.81
C ILE A 557 -3.36 -16.48 29.91
N ASP A 558 -4.19 -16.38 28.88
CA ASP A 558 -4.36 -17.47 27.91
C ASP A 558 -3.21 -17.52 26.90
N ASN A 559 -2.84 -16.36 26.35
CA ASN A 559 -1.75 -16.18 25.40
C ASN A 559 -1.08 -14.81 25.61
N ALA A 560 0.23 -14.71 25.41
CA ALA A 560 0.94 -13.44 25.29
C ALA A 560 1.92 -13.49 24.11
N THR A 561 1.82 -12.50 23.21
CA THR A 561 2.61 -12.44 21.98
C THR A 561 3.47 -11.17 21.96
N LEU A 562 4.78 -11.34 21.74
CA LEU A 562 5.70 -10.25 21.47
C LEU A 562 5.80 -10.05 19.95
N SER A 563 5.28 -8.94 19.45
CA SER A 563 5.30 -8.59 18.03
C SER A 563 6.44 -7.63 17.72
N LEU A 564 7.42 -8.07 16.94
CA LEU A 564 8.56 -7.26 16.51
C LEU A 564 8.42 -6.87 15.04
N TYR A 565 8.47 -5.57 14.75
CA TYR A 565 8.40 -5.07 13.38
C TYR A 565 9.76 -5.17 12.68
N TRP A 566 9.84 -5.97 11.63
CA TRP A 566 11.08 -6.16 10.89
C TRP A 566 11.17 -5.17 9.73
N TYR A 567 11.80 -4.03 10.00
CA TYR A 567 11.95 -2.91 9.07
C TYR A 567 13.30 -2.92 8.35
N TYR A 568 13.30 -2.54 7.07
CA TYR A 568 14.52 -2.35 6.26
C TYR A 568 14.88 -0.86 6.09
N PRO A 569 15.97 -0.36 6.69
CA PRO A 569 16.61 0.85 6.18
C PRO A 569 17.30 0.52 4.85
N ALA A 570 17.00 1.28 3.81
CA ALA A 570 17.53 1.06 2.45
C ALA A 570 19.07 0.90 2.46
N GLY A 571 19.58 -0.16 1.80
CA GLY A 571 21.01 -0.31 1.48
C GLY A 571 21.85 -1.22 2.38
N SER A 572 21.27 -2.01 3.29
CA SER A 572 22.04 -2.86 4.23
C SER A 572 21.61 -4.33 4.22
N THR A 573 22.38 -5.24 3.58
CA THR A 573 22.14 -6.69 3.71
C THR A 573 22.76 -7.24 5.00
N ARG A 574 22.18 -8.32 5.55
CA ARG A 574 22.77 -9.06 6.67
C ARG A 574 23.56 -10.24 6.10
N PRO A 575 24.87 -10.38 6.40
CA PRO A 575 25.66 -11.50 5.87
C PRO A 575 25.26 -12.84 6.48
N ASP A 576 24.71 -12.84 7.69
CA ASP A 576 24.40 -14.03 8.48
C ASP A 576 22.96 -14.02 9.03
N ASP A 577 22.46 -15.22 9.33
CA ASP A 577 21.23 -15.40 10.08
C ASP A 577 21.29 -14.65 11.41
N THR A 578 20.18 -14.06 11.82
CA THR A 578 20.03 -13.48 13.13
C THR A 578 18.95 -14.18 13.89
N ILE A 579 19.38 -14.77 15.00
CA ILE A 579 18.52 -15.45 15.94
C ILE A 579 18.20 -14.45 17.04
N VAL A 580 16.92 -14.15 17.19
CA VAL A 580 16.40 -13.35 18.30
C VAL A 580 15.80 -14.33 19.30
N GLU A 581 16.33 -14.28 20.52
CA GLU A 581 15.96 -15.17 21.61
C GLU A 581 15.47 -14.35 22.79
N VAL A 582 14.35 -14.75 23.38
CA VAL A 582 13.74 -14.05 24.51
C VAL A 582 14.09 -14.77 25.81
N TYR A 583 14.64 -14.02 26.76
CA TYR A 583 15.04 -14.49 28.08
C TYR A 583 14.51 -13.58 29.19
N ARG A 584 14.46 -14.10 30.42
CA ARG A 584 14.03 -13.33 31.60
C ARG A 584 15.24 -12.66 32.26
N PRO A 585 15.28 -11.33 32.41
CA PRO A 585 16.33 -10.66 33.19
C PRO A 585 16.47 -11.23 34.61
N ALA A 586 17.71 -11.47 35.06
CA ALA A 586 18.00 -12.04 36.38
C ALA A 586 18.06 -10.97 37.50
N SER A 587 17.84 -9.71 37.16
CA SER A 587 17.85 -8.58 38.09
C SER A 587 17.03 -7.43 37.52
N SER A 588 16.47 -6.62 38.41
CA SER A 588 15.98 -5.30 38.02
C SER A 588 17.11 -4.42 37.49
N TRP A 589 16.74 -3.51 36.62
CA TRP A 589 17.62 -2.54 35.99
C TRP A 589 16.92 -1.18 35.95
N ASN A 590 17.69 -0.12 35.76
CA ASN A 590 17.19 1.24 35.72
C ASN A 590 17.34 1.79 34.30
N SER A 591 16.21 2.12 33.66
CA SER A 591 16.18 2.62 32.27
C SER A 591 17.01 3.89 32.04
N SER A 592 17.27 4.65 33.10
CA SER A 592 18.10 5.86 33.02
C SER A 592 19.61 5.58 33.03
N TYR A 593 20.04 4.37 33.39
CA TYR A 593 21.46 4.05 33.61
C TYR A 593 21.92 2.72 32.99
N VAL A 594 20.98 1.90 32.51
CA VAL A 594 21.31 0.58 31.94
C VAL A 594 22.13 0.72 30.64
N SER A 595 23.18 -0.08 30.55
CA SER A 595 24.14 -0.16 29.44
C SER A 595 24.68 -1.59 29.37
N TRP A 596 25.56 -1.88 28.40
CA TRP A 596 26.19 -3.20 28.29
C TRP A 596 26.94 -3.62 29.56
N ASN A 597 27.65 -2.70 30.22
CA ASN A 597 28.42 -3.01 31.43
C ASN A 597 27.61 -2.85 32.73
N LYS A 598 26.56 -2.03 32.76
CA LYS A 598 25.88 -1.62 33.99
C LYS A 598 24.37 -1.81 33.93
N LYS A 599 23.77 -2.29 35.02
CA LYS A 599 22.30 -2.39 35.17
C LYS A 599 21.68 -1.17 35.84
N ASP A 600 22.46 -0.41 36.59
CA ASP A 600 22.04 0.80 37.30
C ASP A 600 23.25 1.72 37.53
N LYS A 601 23.03 2.92 38.09
CA LYS A 601 24.04 3.92 38.40
C LYS A 601 25.16 3.30 39.24
N ASN A 602 26.33 3.14 38.62
CA ASN A 602 27.54 2.55 39.21
C ASN A 602 27.39 1.08 39.65
N VAL A 603 26.40 0.34 39.14
CA VAL A 603 26.21 -1.09 39.44
C VAL A 603 26.39 -1.90 38.16
N ALA A 604 27.45 -2.71 38.12
CA ALA A 604 27.76 -3.57 36.99
C ALA A 604 26.82 -4.79 36.91
N TRP A 605 26.61 -5.31 35.70
CA TRP A 605 26.15 -6.68 35.52
C TRP A 605 27.22 -7.65 36.03
N LYS A 606 26.84 -8.87 36.43
CA LYS A 606 27.81 -9.93 36.70
C LYS A 606 28.46 -10.41 35.40
N ASN A 607 27.68 -10.48 34.32
CA ASN A 607 28.13 -10.74 32.96
C ASN A 607 27.81 -9.54 32.07
N ALA A 608 28.82 -9.01 31.37
CA ALA A 608 28.62 -7.90 30.45
C ALA A 608 27.63 -8.29 29.33
N GLY A 609 26.69 -7.40 29.01
CA GLY A 609 25.56 -7.64 28.12
C GLY A 609 24.28 -8.14 28.82
N GLY A 610 24.29 -8.24 30.15
CA GLY A 610 23.12 -8.57 30.95
C GLY A 610 23.19 -9.95 31.60
N ASP A 611 22.48 -10.09 32.72
CA ASP A 611 22.25 -11.37 33.39
C ASP A 611 20.82 -11.85 33.14
N TRP A 612 20.64 -13.12 32.77
CA TRP A 612 19.32 -13.70 32.48
C TRP A 612 19.16 -15.11 33.03
N TYR A 613 17.89 -15.51 33.20
CA TYR A 613 17.45 -16.88 33.37
C TYR A 613 16.83 -17.38 32.06
N ASP A 614 17.11 -18.64 31.74
CA ASP A 614 16.44 -19.35 30.66
C ASP A 614 15.11 -19.95 31.12
N LYS A 615 14.31 -20.51 30.20
CA LYS A 615 13.00 -21.12 30.49
C LYS A 615 13.05 -22.28 31.51
N LYS A 616 14.24 -22.82 31.80
CA LYS A 616 14.44 -23.87 32.82
C LYS A 616 14.92 -23.30 34.15
N GLY A 617 14.96 -21.98 34.31
CA GLY A 617 15.46 -21.30 35.50
C GLY A 617 16.98 -21.35 35.65
N VAL A 618 17.74 -21.66 34.60
CA VAL A 618 19.19 -21.73 34.66
C VAL A 618 19.79 -20.34 34.41
N LEU A 619 20.58 -19.83 35.35
CA LEU A 619 21.31 -18.56 35.18
C LEU A 619 22.30 -18.70 34.01
N GLN A 620 22.22 -17.79 33.04
CA GLN A 620 22.99 -17.83 31.78
C GLN A 620 22.71 -19.10 30.94
N GLY A 621 21.53 -19.72 31.12
CA GLY A 621 21.10 -20.86 30.32
C GLY A 621 20.80 -20.49 28.87
N SER A 622 20.69 -21.50 28.01
CA SER A 622 20.52 -21.37 26.56
C SER A 622 19.16 -21.87 26.05
N THR A 623 18.18 -22.11 26.93
CA THR A 623 16.82 -22.50 26.52
C THR A 623 15.89 -21.28 26.52
N PRO A 624 15.67 -20.59 25.39
CA PRO A 624 14.85 -19.37 25.38
C PRO A 624 13.37 -19.66 25.63
N TYR A 625 12.62 -18.64 26.05
CA TYR A 625 11.15 -18.70 26.11
C TYR A 625 10.54 -18.69 24.72
N ALA A 626 11.12 -17.88 23.83
CA ALA A 626 10.73 -17.77 22.43
C ALA A 626 11.97 -17.54 21.57
N THR A 627 11.96 -18.04 20.34
CA THR A 627 13.05 -17.82 19.37
C THR A 627 12.48 -17.60 17.98
N ILE A 628 13.09 -16.66 17.25
CA ILE A 628 12.85 -16.48 15.82
C ILE A 628 14.18 -16.30 15.11
N THR A 629 14.29 -16.91 13.92
CA THR A 629 15.46 -16.76 13.07
C THR A 629 15.10 -15.93 11.84
N PHE A 630 15.64 -14.72 11.77
CA PHE A 630 15.67 -13.93 10.56
C PHE A 630 16.82 -14.41 9.69
N LYS A 631 16.49 -15.03 8.56
CA LYS A 631 17.51 -15.54 7.65
C LYS A 631 18.31 -14.38 7.05
N GLY A 632 19.64 -14.48 7.04
CA GLY A 632 20.51 -13.46 6.44
C GLY A 632 20.20 -13.25 4.94
N SER A 633 19.73 -14.31 4.28
CA SER A 633 19.26 -14.30 2.89
C SER A 633 17.91 -13.61 2.68
N THR A 634 17.15 -13.32 3.73
CA THR A 634 15.82 -12.72 3.64
C THR A 634 15.92 -11.24 3.96
N LEU A 635 15.45 -10.39 3.05
CA LEU A 635 15.33 -8.96 3.31
C LEU A 635 14.16 -8.71 4.29
N PRO A 636 14.26 -7.71 5.18
CA PRO A 636 13.12 -7.31 5.98
C PRO A 636 11.95 -6.95 5.07
N ASP A 637 10.80 -7.53 5.39
CA ASP A 637 9.58 -7.46 4.59
C ASP A 637 8.60 -6.38 5.08
N ASN A 638 9.03 -5.56 6.05
CA ASN A 638 8.25 -4.49 6.65
C ASN A 638 6.94 -5.02 7.26
N ARG A 639 7.03 -6.14 7.98
CA ARG A 639 5.92 -6.79 8.69
C ARG A 639 6.26 -7.07 10.15
N TYR A 640 5.23 -7.33 10.94
CA TYR A 640 5.37 -7.84 12.29
C TYR A 640 5.66 -9.34 12.29
N TYR A 641 6.54 -9.75 13.21
CA TYR A 641 6.84 -11.13 13.52
C TYR A 641 6.50 -11.41 14.98
N GLU A 642 5.80 -12.51 15.20
CA GLU A 642 5.19 -12.85 16.47
C GLU A 642 6.00 -13.92 17.19
N LEU A 643 6.34 -13.66 18.45
CA LEU A 643 6.99 -14.58 19.38
C LEU A 643 6.00 -14.90 20.50
N ASP A 644 5.64 -16.17 20.66
CA ASP A 644 4.86 -16.62 21.81
C ASP A 644 5.71 -16.53 23.08
N VAL A 645 5.36 -15.58 23.95
CA VAL A 645 6.01 -15.32 25.24
C VAL A 645 5.07 -15.60 26.41
N THR A 646 4.02 -16.39 26.19
CA THR A 646 2.97 -16.69 27.18
C THR A 646 3.55 -17.19 28.50
N GLU A 647 4.44 -18.16 28.45
CA GLU A 647 5.06 -18.71 29.67
C GLU A 647 5.94 -17.69 30.41
N LEU A 648 6.63 -16.80 29.68
CA LEU A 648 7.44 -15.76 30.30
C LEU A 648 6.56 -14.75 31.05
N VAL A 649 5.45 -14.33 30.44
CA VAL A 649 4.49 -13.39 31.05
C VAL A 649 3.85 -14.03 32.28
N LYS A 650 3.47 -15.31 32.21
CA LYS A 650 2.95 -16.08 33.36
C LYS A 650 3.90 -16.19 34.54
N GLU A 651 5.20 -16.00 34.35
CA GLU A 651 6.17 -15.98 35.44
C GLU A 651 6.31 -14.60 36.12
N TYR A 652 5.82 -13.53 35.49
CA TYR A 652 5.86 -12.17 36.01
C TYR A 652 4.57 -11.73 36.69
N VAL A 653 3.44 -12.27 36.24
CA VAL A 653 2.14 -12.26 36.93
C VAL A 653 2.19 -13.27 38.09
#